data_AF-S8DKT7-F1
#
_entry.id   AF-S8DKT7-F1
#
_cell.length_a   1.000
_cell.length_b   1.000
_cell.length_c   1.000
_cell.angle_alpha   90.00
_cell.angle_beta   90.00
_cell.angle_gamma   90.00
#
_symmetry.space_group_name_H-M   'P 1'
#
loop_
_entity.id
_entity.type
_entity.pdbx_description
1 polymer ?
#
loop_
_entity_poly.entity_id
_entity_poly.type
_entity_poly.pdbx_seq_one_letter_code
_entity_poly.pdbx_strand_id
1 'polypeptide(L)'
;MRAFDELRKLEMFFRDEISRGFSIVELYELVQHAGNILPRMYLLCTVGSVYVKSKEAPAKDILKDLVEMCRGIQHPLRGLFLRSYLSQVSRDKLPDGGSDYEGDADTIADAVEFVLQNFTEMNKLWVRMQHQGPIREKEKREKERSELRDLVGKNLHVLSQIEGVDLEMYKDVVLPRVLEQVVNCKDELAQYYLMDCIIQVFPDEYHLQSLETLLNACPQLQPSVDLKTVLARLMERLSNYAGSSSDVLPEFFQVEAFMKLNSAIGKVIEAQEDMPVLGVVTLYASLLTFTLQVHPDRLDYVDQILGSAVKELSRREKLDDSKGTKQIIALLSSPLEKYKDIDVVLKLPNYPCIMEYLSDMTKKEMANIIIQNIMTNKTIISTAEKVDALLELIKGLIEDSGVDIHDELDDDFVEEQNSVARLIQMLHSDDHEEMFKIICTVRKHILTGGQKRLRYTIPPLIFSSLKLVRRLEGQDFGDSGDEVSVTPKKIFQIVAQTIESLASIPVPGLALGLYLQCAEAANDCDLEPVAYEFFTQAYILYEEEITDSKAQVTSIHLIIGTLQRMRVFGVENRDALTHKATGYAAKLLKKADQCRAVYACSHLFWLDDHDNIQDGERVLLCLKRALRIANASQQMANATRGGSGAAALFVEILNKYLYFYEKGVAQIGVESIRDLIELIRKEVPAAEGGDKGATAADGFFGSTLRYVEFQKEKGGGVGDKYKKLM
;
A
#
# COMPACT_ATOMS: atom_id res chain seq x y z
N MET A 1 11.77 46.68 21.79
CA MET A 1 13.04 45.96 22.07
C MET A 1 14.15 46.91 22.52
N ARG A 2 14.76 47.77 21.69
CA ARG A 2 15.85 48.68 22.15
C ARG A 2 15.52 49.48 23.44
N ALA A 3 14.33 50.07 23.50
CA ALA A 3 13.90 50.78 24.70
C ALA A 3 13.67 49.86 25.93
N PHE A 4 13.29 48.59 25.71
CA PHE A 4 13.11 47.63 26.81
C PHE A 4 14.47 47.24 27.40
N ASP A 5 15.52 47.14 26.58
CA ASP A 5 16.87 46.85 27.06
C ASP A 5 17.44 48.00 27.89
N GLU A 6 17.21 49.25 27.47
CA GLU A 6 17.60 50.43 28.27
C GLU A 6 16.78 50.53 29.57
N LEU A 7 15.47 50.21 29.53
CA LEU A 7 14.65 50.18 30.74
C LEU A 7 15.07 49.06 31.71
N ARG A 8 15.59 47.93 31.22
CA ARG A 8 16.19 46.90 32.07
C ARG A 8 17.44 47.38 32.78
N LYS A 9 18.30 48.15 32.10
CA LYS A 9 19.46 48.78 32.75
C LYS A 9 19.00 49.78 33.82
N LEU A 10 17.91 50.50 33.55
CA LEU A 10 17.30 51.41 34.51
C LEU A 10 16.70 50.67 35.71
N GLU A 11 16.07 49.51 35.51
CA GLU A 11 15.59 48.64 36.60
C GLU A 11 16.74 48.22 37.52
N MET A 12 17.88 47.81 36.94
CA MET A 12 19.08 47.47 37.71
C MET A 12 19.61 48.66 38.50
N PHE A 13 19.62 49.85 37.88
CA PHE A 13 20.03 51.08 38.56
C PHE A 13 19.13 51.41 39.76
N PHE A 14 17.81 51.33 39.60
CA PHE A 14 16.89 51.57 40.72
C PHE A 14 17.07 50.55 41.84
N ARG A 15 17.31 49.29 41.52
CA ARG A 15 17.61 48.26 42.52
C ARG A 15 18.89 48.59 43.31
N ASP A 16 19.92 49.08 42.65
CA ASP A 16 21.18 49.44 43.30
C ASP A 16 21.02 50.69 44.17
N GLU A 17 20.22 51.67 43.76
CA GLU A 17 19.91 52.87 44.58
C GLU A 17 19.10 52.55 45.84
N ILE A 18 18.22 51.56 45.78
CA ILE A 18 17.49 51.08 46.96
C ILE A 18 18.42 50.45 47.98
N SER A 19 19.43 49.70 47.52
CA SER A 19 20.47 49.17 48.41
C SER A 19 21.29 50.26 49.10
N ARG A 20 21.23 51.51 48.61
CA ARG A 20 21.88 52.70 49.18
C ARG A 20 20.98 53.48 50.15
N GLY A 21 19.74 53.01 50.42
CA GLY A 21 18.84 53.56 51.42
C GLY A 21 17.81 54.57 50.92
N PHE A 22 17.52 54.61 49.62
CA PHE A 22 16.47 55.46 49.04
C PHE A 22 15.07 54.83 49.23
N SER A 23 14.08 55.65 49.59
CA SER A 23 12.69 55.19 49.79
C SER A 23 12.02 54.82 48.47
N ILE A 24 11.48 53.60 48.38
CA ILE A 24 10.83 53.09 47.15
C ILE A 24 9.44 53.68 46.98
N VAL A 25 8.74 53.93 48.09
CA VAL A 25 7.40 54.54 48.08
C VAL A 25 7.45 55.92 47.43
N GLU A 26 8.44 56.74 47.80
CA GLU A 26 8.65 58.07 47.22
C GLU A 26 9.01 57.97 45.73
N LEU A 27 9.81 56.97 45.34
CA LEU A 27 10.15 56.75 43.94
C LEU A 27 8.93 56.30 43.11
N TYR A 28 8.06 55.46 43.68
CA TYR A 28 6.82 55.00 43.04
C TYR A 28 5.81 56.15 42.85
N GLU A 29 5.76 57.11 43.76
CA GLU A 29 4.98 58.35 43.60
C GLU A 29 5.63 59.31 42.59
N LEU A 30 6.96 59.48 42.67
CA LEU A 30 7.70 60.45 41.85
C LEU A 30 7.59 60.16 40.36
N VAL A 31 7.66 58.90 39.95
CA VAL A 31 7.49 58.53 38.54
C VAL A 31 6.08 58.82 38.01
N GLN A 32 5.08 58.95 38.87
CA GLN A 32 3.71 59.30 38.48
C GLN A 32 3.56 60.77 38.08
N HIS A 33 4.48 61.65 38.47
CA HIS A 33 4.47 63.06 38.07
C HIS A 33 4.84 63.28 36.60
N ALA A 34 5.32 62.25 35.88
CA ALA A 34 5.64 62.35 34.46
C ALA A 34 4.39 62.74 33.63
N GLY A 35 4.39 63.91 32.98
CA GLY A 35 3.19 64.46 32.33
C GLY A 35 2.55 63.59 31.24
N ASN A 36 3.36 62.84 30.47
CA ASN A 36 2.87 61.93 29.44
C ASN A 36 2.58 60.53 30.00
N ILE A 37 1.39 59.99 29.71
CA ILE A 37 0.94 58.70 30.26
C ILE A 37 1.82 57.52 29.85
N LEU A 38 2.32 57.47 28.61
CA LEU A 38 3.09 56.31 28.13
C LEU A 38 4.46 56.19 28.85
N PRO A 39 5.33 57.22 28.89
CA PRO A 39 6.53 57.19 29.71
C PRO A 39 6.25 56.94 31.19
N ARG A 40 5.19 57.56 31.74
CA ARG A 40 4.75 57.34 33.12
C ARG A 40 4.53 55.87 33.41
N MET A 41 3.77 55.16 32.57
CA MET A 41 3.46 53.75 32.78
C MET A 41 4.68 52.84 32.63
N TYR A 42 5.59 53.10 31.69
CA TYR A 42 6.83 52.31 31.59
C TYR A 42 7.73 52.48 32.82
N LEU A 43 7.88 53.73 33.31
CA LEU A 43 8.61 53.99 34.55
C LEU A 43 7.91 53.36 35.76
N LEU A 44 6.58 53.48 35.85
CA LEU A 44 5.79 52.90 36.93
C LEU A 44 5.89 51.37 36.95
N CYS A 45 5.82 50.69 35.80
CA CYS A 45 6.05 49.24 35.73
C CYS A 45 7.48 48.86 36.15
N THR A 46 8.47 49.68 35.79
CA THR A 46 9.88 49.43 36.13
C THR A 46 10.14 49.64 37.62
N VAL A 47 9.59 50.69 38.23
CA VAL A 47 9.71 50.92 39.68
C VAL A 47 8.87 49.91 40.46
N GLY A 48 7.64 49.62 39.99
CA GLY A 48 6.76 48.60 40.58
C GLY A 48 7.40 47.22 40.62
N SER A 49 8.15 46.84 39.58
CA SER A 49 9.01 45.65 39.55
C SER A 49 9.96 45.57 40.75
N VAL A 50 10.65 46.68 41.01
CA VAL A 50 11.66 46.77 42.06
C VAL A 50 10.99 46.88 43.43
N TYR A 51 9.82 47.52 43.49
CA TYR A 51 9.00 47.63 44.69
C TYR A 51 8.49 46.26 45.14
N VAL A 52 8.01 45.41 44.23
CA VAL A 52 7.66 44.02 44.55
C VAL A 52 8.90 43.26 45.07
N LYS A 53 10.06 43.42 44.43
CA LYS A 53 11.33 42.78 44.85
C LYS A 53 11.81 43.20 46.22
N SER A 54 11.52 44.42 46.65
CA SER A 54 11.94 44.95 47.94
C SER A 54 11.18 44.39 49.14
N LYS A 55 10.01 43.75 48.88
CA LYS A 55 9.09 43.21 49.90
C LYS A 55 8.54 44.26 50.89
N GLU A 56 8.64 45.55 50.59
CA GLU A 56 8.09 46.64 51.43
C GLU A 56 6.55 46.70 51.38
N ALA A 57 5.93 46.20 50.30
CA ALA A 57 4.48 46.06 50.15
C ALA A 57 4.13 44.72 49.51
N PRO A 58 2.92 44.17 49.76
CA PRO A 58 2.52 42.89 49.19
C PRO A 58 2.45 42.96 47.67
N ALA A 59 3.01 41.94 47.01
CA ALA A 59 3.08 41.86 45.55
C ALA A 59 1.70 42.01 44.89
N LYS A 60 0.65 41.46 45.51
CA LYS A 60 -0.72 41.51 44.99
C LYS A 60 -1.24 42.93 44.77
N ASP A 61 -0.98 43.84 45.72
CA ASP A 61 -1.57 45.18 45.68
C ASP A 61 -0.90 46.02 44.60
N ILE A 62 0.43 45.90 44.47
CA ILE A 62 1.20 46.57 43.42
C ILE A 62 0.83 46.02 42.05
N LEU A 63 0.77 44.69 41.89
CA LEU A 63 0.44 44.06 40.61
C LEU A 63 -0.99 44.42 40.16
N LYS A 64 -1.95 44.43 41.09
CA LYS A 64 -3.32 44.86 40.83
C LYS A 64 -3.39 46.33 40.43
N ASP A 65 -2.70 47.21 41.15
CA ASP A 65 -2.61 48.64 40.81
C ASP A 65 -2.00 48.85 39.41
N LEU A 66 -0.88 48.19 39.09
CA LEU A 66 -0.22 48.30 37.78
C LEU A 66 -1.14 47.87 36.62
N VAL A 67 -1.88 46.76 36.76
CA VAL A 67 -2.80 46.28 35.71
C VAL A 67 -4.01 47.20 35.53
N GLU A 68 -4.54 47.75 36.63
CA GLU A 68 -5.61 48.74 36.62
C GLU A 68 -5.15 50.06 35.96
N MET A 69 -3.98 50.56 36.35
CA MET A 69 -3.41 51.80 35.78
C MET A 69 -3.08 51.64 34.29
N CYS A 70 -2.68 50.45 33.85
CA CYS A 70 -2.52 50.13 32.42
C CYS A 70 -3.83 50.22 31.61
N ARG A 71 -5.02 50.21 32.24
CA ARG A 71 -6.29 50.50 31.52
C ARG A 71 -6.33 51.93 30.98
N GLY A 72 -5.51 52.85 31.48
CA GLY A 72 -5.41 54.21 30.95
C GLY A 72 -4.94 54.30 29.49
N ILE A 73 -4.28 53.26 28.95
CA ILE A 73 -3.79 53.24 27.56
C ILE A 73 -4.66 52.33 26.70
N GLN A 74 -5.64 52.93 26.03
CA GLN A 74 -6.58 52.24 25.14
C GLN A 74 -6.10 52.14 23.68
N HIS A 75 -4.95 52.74 23.34
CA HIS A 75 -4.38 52.64 22.00
C HIS A 75 -3.82 51.22 21.77
N PRO A 76 -4.30 50.47 20.76
CA PRO A 76 -3.96 49.05 20.57
C PRO A 76 -2.47 48.72 20.59
N LEU A 77 -1.68 49.31 19.68
CA LEU A 77 -0.26 49.00 19.56
C LEU A 77 0.54 49.35 20.84
N ARG A 78 0.37 50.58 21.34
CA ARG A 78 1.06 51.08 22.54
C ARG A 78 0.67 50.30 23.79
N GLY A 79 -0.62 49.98 23.94
CA GLY A 79 -1.14 49.20 25.05
C GLY A 79 -0.66 47.76 25.02
N LEU A 80 -0.63 47.10 23.85
CA LEU A 80 -0.10 45.74 23.71
C LEU A 80 1.38 45.65 24.09
N PHE A 81 2.21 46.59 23.64
CA PHE A 81 3.63 46.60 24.02
C PHE A 81 3.86 46.93 25.49
N LEU A 82 3.09 47.88 26.06
CA LEU A 82 3.18 48.19 27.48
C LEU A 82 2.77 46.98 28.34
N ARG A 83 1.67 46.32 28.00
CA ARG A 83 1.18 45.13 28.72
C ARG A 83 2.11 43.93 28.54
N SER A 84 2.70 43.76 27.36
CA SER A 84 3.75 42.75 27.16
C SER A 84 5.01 43.06 27.97
N TYR A 85 5.36 44.33 28.14
CA TYR A 85 6.46 44.73 29.03
C TYR A 85 6.11 44.43 30.49
N LEU A 86 4.89 44.75 30.93
CA LEU A 86 4.39 44.40 32.26
C LEU A 86 4.52 42.90 32.53
N SER A 87 4.02 42.03 31.62
CA SER A 87 4.15 40.57 31.77
C SER A 87 5.60 40.11 31.84
N GLN A 88 6.50 40.73 31.07
CA GLN A 88 7.92 40.39 31.08
C GLN A 88 8.61 40.78 32.39
N VAL A 89 8.21 41.92 32.95
CA VAL A 89 8.77 42.49 34.17
C VAL A 89 8.16 41.84 35.41
N SER A 90 6.93 41.33 35.36
CA SER A 90 6.30 40.64 36.49
C SER A 90 6.58 39.14 36.56
N ARG A 91 7.11 38.53 35.49
CA ARG A 91 7.26 37.06 35.37
C ARG A 91 8.00 36.40 36.53
N ASP A 92 9.12 36.97 37.00
CA ASP A 92 9.94 36.46 38.11
C ASP A 92 9.42 36.88 39.50
N LYS A 93 8.24 37.52 39.54
CA LYS A 93 7.71 38.22 40.72
C LYS A 93 6.22 37.90 40.95
N LEU A 94 5.70 36.93 40.20
CA LEU A 94 4.36 36.42 40.43
C LEU A 94 4.38 35.60 41.73
N PRO A 95 3.36 35.77 42.58
CA PRO A 95 3.19 34.86 43.70
C PRO A 95 2.88 33.45 43.19
N ASP A 96 3.71 32.47 43.58
CA ASP A 96 3.62 31.08 43.13
C ASP A 96 3.99 30.16 44.30
N GLY A 97 3.62 28.88 44.24
CA GLY A 97 3.92 27.90 45.28
C GLY A 97 5.43 27.76 45.48
N GLY A 98 5.92 27.96 46.71
CA GLY A 98 7.36 27.92 47.00
C GLY A 98 8.17 29.14 46.56
N SER A 99 7.52 30.24 46.13
CA SER A 99 8.21 31.48 45.77
C SER A 99 8.51 32.38 46.98
N ASP A 100 9.53 33.22 46.87
CA ASP A 100 9.91 34.22 47.88
C ASP A 100 8.79 35.24 48.21
N TYR A 101 7.72 35.24 47.41
CA TYR A 101 6.55 36.12 47.49
C TYR A 101 5.28 35.36 47.89
N GLU A 102 5.41 34.11 48.31
CA GLU A 102 4.33 33.29 48.87
C GLU A 102 3.77 33.99 50.13
N GLY A 103 2.50 34.40 50.04
CA GLY A 103 1.71 34.99 51.13
C GLY A 103 0.62 34.01 51.58
N ASP A 104 -0.50 34.53 52.12
CA ASP A 104 -1.65 33.70 52.52
C ASP A 104 -2.24 32.88 51.36
N ALA A 105 -3.06 31.87 51.65
CA ALA A 105 -3.58 30.86 50.71
C ALA A 105 -4.22 31.39 49.39
N ASP A 106 -4.68 32.64 49.33
CA ASP A 106 -5.31 33.25 48.13
C ASP A 106 -4.30 33.85 47.13
N THR A 107 -3.01 33.79 47.44
CA THR A 107 -1.95 34.52 46.72
C THR A 107 -1.71 33.98 45.29
N ILE A 108 -1.95 32.69 45.05
CA ILE A 108 -1.88 32.08 43.70
C ILE A 108 -3.08 32.50 42.84
N ALA A 109 -4.29 32.55 43.43
CA ALA A 109 -5.49 32.98 42.72
C ALA A 109 -5.38 34.44 42.26
N ASP A 110 -4.77 35.31 43.07
CA ASP A 110 -4.47 36.69 42.71
C ASP A 110 -3.49 36.79 41.52
N ALA A 111 -2.46 35.92 41.48
CA ALA A 111 -1.51 35.85 40.36
C ALA A 111 -2.21 35.42 39.06
N VAL A 112 -3.08 34.41 39.14
CA VAL A 112 -3.89 33.94 38.01
C VAL A 112 -4.85 35.04 37.53
N GLU A 113 -5.55 35.72 38.44
CA GLU A 113 -6.46 36.82 38.09
C GLU A 113 -5.71 38.00 37.44
N PHE A 114 -4.52 38.34 37.93
CA PHE A 114 -3.65 39.36 37.32
C PHE A 114 -3.34 39.01 35.86
N VAL A 115 -2.91 37.77 35.58
CA VAL A 115 -2.55 37.36 34.22
C VAL A 115 -3.79 37.26 33.33
N LEU A 116 -4.92 36.74 33.84
CA LEU A 116 -6.19 36.66 33.11
C LEU A 116 -6.76 38.04 32.78
N GLN A 117 -6.67 38.99 33.69
CA GLN A 117 -7.08 40.37 33.46
C GLN A 117 -6.20 41.02 32.40
N ASN A 118 -4.88 40.82 32.47
CA ASN A 118 -3.96 41.33 31.46
C ASN A 118 -4.21 40.70 30.08
N PHE A 119 -4.43 39.38 30.03
CA PHE A 119 -4.82 38.64 28.83
C PHE A 119 -6.11 39.19 28.21
N THR A 120 -7.15 39.39 29.02
CA THR A 120 -8.45 39.92 28.59
C THR A 120 -8.29 41.29 27.93
N GLU A 121 -7.54 42.21 28.56
CA GLU A 121 -7.31 43.54 28.00
C GLU A 121 -6.41 43.50 26.76
N MET A 122 -5.39 42.63 26.72
CA MET A 122 -4.56 42.45 25.52
C MET A 122 -5.38 41.89 24.35
N ASN A 123 -6.27 40.91 24.59
CA ASN A 123 -7.14 40.38 23.55
C ASN A 123 -8.09 41.47 23.01
N LYS A 124 -8.71 42.26 23.88
CA LYS A 124 -9.55 43.40 23.47
C LYS A 124 -8.79 44.42 22.64
N LEU A 125 -7.56 44.78 23.03
CA LEU A 125 -6.71 45.70 22.26
C LEU A 125 -6.35 45.11 20.91
N TRP A 126 -6.03 43.82 20.86
CA TRP A 126 -5.66 43.13 19.62
C TRP A 126 -6.83 43.02 18.63
N VAL A 127 -8.04 42.74 19.10
CA VAL A 127 -9.28 42.76 18.28
C VAL A 127 -9.61 44.19 17.83
N ARG A 128 -9.37 45.18 18.69
CA ARG A 128 -9.55 46.61 18.35
C ARG A 128 -8.63 47.04 17.20
N MET A 129 -7.44 46.45 17.05
CA MET A 129 -6.56 46.72 15.91
C MET A 129 -7.26 46.45 14.57
N GLN A 130 -8.16 45.46 14.49
CA GLN A 130 -8.86 45.13 13.24
C GLN A 130 -9.68 46.31 12.71
N HIS A 131 -10.27 47.07 13.63
CA HIS A 131 -11.22 48.15 13.36
C HIS A 131 -10.57 49.54 13.33
N GLN A 132 -9.26 49.64 13.58
CA GLN A 132 -8.55 50.91 13.60
C GLN A 132 -8.10 51.32 12.18
N GLY A 133 -8.48 52.52 11.75
CA GLY A 133 -7.99 53.11 10.50
C GLY A 133 -8.82 52.75 9.25
N PRO A 134 -8.40 53.20 8.06
CA PRO A 134 -9.18 53.06 6.84
C PRO A 134 -9.25 51.60 6.33
N ILE A 135 -10.35 51.23 5.67
CA ILE A 135 -10.60 49.87 5.16
C ILE A 135 -9.52 49.40 4.17
N ARG A 136 -8.93 50.32 3.39
CA ARG A 136 -7.85 50.03 2.43
C ARG A 136 -6.61 49.39 3.06
N GLU A 137 -6.39 49.59 4.36
CA GLU A 137 -5.23 49.06 5.08
C GLU A 137 -5.54 47.76 5.85
N LYS A 138 -6.71 47.15 5.61
CA LYS A 138 -7.15 45.93 6.33
C LYS A 138 -6.13 44.79 6.21
N GLU A 139 -5.65 44.48 5.00
CA GLU A 139 -4.64 43.41 4.80
C GLU A 139 -3.32 43.68 5.53
N LYS A 140 -2.87 44.94 5.53
CA LYS A 140 -1.66 45.34 6.26
C LYS A 140 -1.84 45.15 7.76
N ARG A 141 -3.02 45.51 8.29
CA ARG A 141 -3.35 45.30 9.71
C ARG A 141 -3.45 43.82 10.06
N GLU A 142 -4.00 42.97 9.21
CA GLU A 142 -4.05 41.53 9.45
C GLU A 142 -2.64 40.92 9.53
N LYS A 143 -1.70 41.38 8.69
CA LYS A 143 -0.28 41.01 8.79
C LYS A 143 0.35 41.48 10.10
N GLU A 144 0.19 42.76 10.45
CA GLU A 144 0.70 43.31 11.72
C GLU A 144 0.08 42.60 12.94
N ARG A 145 -1.23 42.31 12.90
CA ARG A 145 -1.92 41.56 13.96
C ARG A 145 -1.39 40.14 14.07
N SER A 146 -1.10 39.49 12.96
CA SER A 146 -0.50 38.14 12.93
C SER A 146 0.91 38.15 13.52
N GLU A 147 1.72 39.18 13.30
CA GLU A 147 3.04 39.33 13.92
C GLU A 147 2.96 39.58 15.44
N LEU A 148 1.90 40.26 15.89
CA LEU A 148 1.72 40.64 17.30
C LEU A 148 0.95 39.61 18.13
N ARG A 149 0.42 38.53 17.52
CA ARG A 149 -0.35 37.48 18.20
C ARG A 149 0.42 36.85 19.37
N ASP A 150 1.73 36.69 19.21
CA ASP A 150 2.63 36.11 20.21
C ASP A 150 2.72 36.95 21.48
N LEU A 151 2.43 38.26 21.41
CA LEU A 151 2.36 39.09 22.61
C LEU A 151 1.18 38.69 23.49
N VAL A 152 0.05 38.33 22.88
CA VAL A 152 -1.15 37.89 23.60
C VAL A 152 -0.93 36.46 24.12
N GLY A 153 -0.43 35.56 23.27
CA GLY A 153 -0.16 34.15 23.61
C GLY A 153 0.86 33.96 24.75
N LYS A 154 1.82 34.88 24.91
CA LYS A 154 2.74 34.87 26.05
C LYS A 154 2.05 34.89 27.40
N ASN A 155 0.87 35.49 27.54
CA ASN A 155 0.14 35.44 28.83
C ASN A 155 -0.34 34.03 29.14
N LEU A 156 -0.80 33.28 28.14
CA LEU A 156 -1.16 31.86 28.32
C LEU A 156 0.07 31.03 28.69
N HIS A 157 1.22 31.32 28.08
CA HIS A 157 2.48 30.66 28.43
C HIS A 157 2.91 30.94 29.88
N VAL A 158 2.70 32.17 30.37
CA VAL A 158 2.95 32.50 31.78
C VAL A 158 1.99 31.71 32.68
N LEU A 159 0.70 31.58 32.33
CA LEU A 159 -0.25 30.77 33.10
C LEU A 159 0.18 29.30 33.19
N SER A 160 0.74 28.72 32.13
CA SER A 160 1.23 27.33 32.16
C SER A 160 2.51 27.12 32.99
N GLN A 161 3.22 28.21 33.34
CA GLN A 161 4.48 28.15 34.09
C GLN A 161 4.30 28.36 35.59
N ILE A 162 3.11 28.77 36.03
CA ILE A 162 2.80 28.93 37.44
C ILE A 162 2.61 27.53 38.01
N GLU A 163 3.50 27.10 38.91
CA GLU A 163 3.47 25.77 39.51
C GLU A 163 2.18 25.53 40.31
N GLY A 164 1.63 26.59 40.93
CA GLY A 164 0.37 26.55 41.66
C GLY A 164 -0.91 26.40 40.81
N VAL A 165 -0.82 26.30 39.48
CA VAL A 165 -1.99 26.04 38.63
C VAL A 165 -2.22 24.53 38.56
N ASP A 166 -2.88 24.02 39.60
CA ASP A 166 -3.36 22.63 39.64
C ASP A 166 -4.48 22.39 38.63
N LEU A 167 -4.76 21.11 38.36
CA LEU A 167 -5.81 20.66 37.45
C LEU A 167 -7.19 21.26 37.79
N GLU A 168 -7.55 21.34 39.07
CA GLU A 168 -8.83 21.90 39.53
C GLU A 168 -8.92 23.40 39.21
N MET A 169 -7.86 24.16 39.52
CA MET A 169 -7.78 25.59 39.20
C MET A 169 -7.86 25.84 37.69
N TYR A 170 -7.19 25.00 36.90
CA TYR A 170 -7.26 25.08 35.44
C TYR A 170 -8.68 24.86 34.92
N LYS A 171 -9.34 23.80 35.39
CA LYS A 171 -10.67 23.38 34.94
C LYS A 171 -11.76 24.36 35.33
N ASP A 172 -11.73 24.87 36.56
CA ASP A 172 -12.83 25.65 37.12
C ASP A 172 -12.65 27.16 36.91
N VAL A 173 -11.42 27.66 36.81
CA VAL A 173 -11.13 29.10 36.75
C VAL A 173 -10.45 29.51 35.44
N VAL A 174 -9.27 28.94 35.13
CA VAL A 174 -8.44 29.42 34.02
C VAL A 174 -9.10 29.16 32.67
N LEU A 175 -9.42 27.91 32.36
CA LEU A 175 -9.95 27.53 31.06
C LEU A 175 -11.30 28.20 30.76
N PRO A 176 -12.31 28.21 31.66
CA PRO A 176 -13.58 28.88 31.40
C PRO A 176 -13.42 30.37 31.11
N ARG A 177 -12.57 31.09 31.87
CA ARG A 177 -12.31 32.53 31.66
C ARG A 177 -11.60 32.81 30.34
N VAL A 178 -10.64 31.98 29.96
CA VAL A 178 -9.96 32.12 28.66
C VAL A 178 -10.94 31.84 27.52
N LEU A 179 -11.71 30.75 27.60
CA LEU A 179 -12.70 30.38 26.57
C LEU A 179 -13.81 31.43 26.44
N GLU A 180 -14.26 32.02 27.55
CA GLU A 180 -15.21 33.15 27.53
C GLU A 180 -14.67 34.30 26.65
N GLN A 181 -13.39 34.65 26.78
CA GLN A 181 -12.77 35.68 25.94
C GLN A 181 -12.65 35.26 24.48
N VAL A 182 -12.36 33.98 24.20
CA VAL A 182 -12.25 33.45 22.84
C VAL A 182 -13.62 33.45 22.14
N VAL A 183 -14.69 32.99 22.82
CA VAL A 183 -16.04 32.99 22.25
C VAL A 183 -16.56 34.42 22.05
N ASN A 184 -16.36 35.29 23.02
CA ASN A 184 -16.88 36.66 22.98
C ASN A 184 -16.11 37.59 22.02
N CYS A 185 -14.88 37.28 21.63
CA CYS A 185 -14.08 38.19 20.79
C CYS A 185 -14.59 38.31 19.35
N LYS A 186 -15.33 37.29 18.84
CA LYS A 186 -15.96 37.28 17.51
C LYS A 186 -15.03 37.76 16.38
N ASP A 187 -13.77 37.37 16.45
CA ASP A 187 -12.72 37.72 15.49
C ASP A 187 -11.99 36.45 15.05
N GLU A 188 -11.97 36.20 13.73
CA GLU A 188 -11.51 34.95 13.13
C GLU A 188 -10.05 34.62 13.47
N LEU A 189 -9.16 35.61 13.31
CA LEU A 189 -7.73 35.47 13.57
C LEU A 189 -7.47 35.18 15.06
N ALA A 190 -8.18 35.90 15.94
CA ALA A 190 -8.03 35.74 17.37
C ALA A 190 -8.55 34.40 17.85
N GLN A 191 -9.73 33.97 17.39
CA GLN A 191 -10.30 32.69 17.76
C GLN A 191 -9.41 31.52 17.33
N TYR A 192 -8.95 31.52 16.08
CA TYR A 192 -8.05 30.49 15.59
C TYR A 192 -6.76 30.41 16.41
N TYR A 193 -6.06 31.54 16.58
CA TYR A 193 -4.77 31.56 17.26
C TYR A 193 -4.87 31.22 18.75
N LEU A 194 -5.87 31.76 19.45
CA LEU A 194 -6.02 31.52 20.89
C LEU A 194 -6.40 30.07 21.18
N MET A 195 -7.27 29.46 20.37
CA MET A 195 -7.58 28.03 20.50
C MET A 195 -6.34 27.16 20.25
N ASP A 196 -5.57 27.45 19.20
CA ASP A 196 -4.31 26.75 18.90
C ASP A 196 -3.28 26.94 20.01
N CYS A 197 -3.19 28.15 20.58
CA CYS A 197 -2.28 28.46 21.68
C CYS A 197 -2.65 27.72 22.97
N ILE A 198 -3.94 27.61 23.31
CA ILE A 198 -4.40 26.79 24.45
C ILE A 198 -3.92 25.33 24.26
N ILE A 199 -4.11 24.77 23.07
CA ILE A 199 -3.73 23.39 22.74
C ILE A 199 -2.21 23.20 22.69
N GLN A 200 -1.39 24.24 22.52
CA GLN A 200 0.08 24.11 22.49
C GLN A 200 0.73 24.34 23.85
N VAL A 201 0.12 25.18 24.68
CA VAL A 201 0.77 25.71 25.89
C VAL A 201 0.49 24.85 27.12
N PHE A 202 -0.72 24.33 27.27
CA PHE A 202 -1.09 23.57 28.47
C PHE A 202 -0.73 22.08 28.34
N PRO A 203 -0.54 21.35 29.45
CA PRO A 203 -0.27 19.91 29.44
C PRO A 203 -1.42 19.05 28.90
N ASP A 204 -1.10 17.86 28.41
CA ASP A 204 -2.08 16.91 27.85
C ASP A 204 -3.08 16.37 28.88
N GLU A 205 -2.62 16.17 30.13
CA GLU A 205 -3.46 15.77 31.27
C GLU A 205 -4.62 16.76 31.50
N TYR A 206 -4.32 18.05 31.38
CA TYR A 206 -5.30 19.11 31.59
C TYR A 206 -6.34 19.09 30.46
N HIS A 207 -5.88 18.93 29.22
CA HIS A 207 -6.76 18.80 28.05
C HIS A 207 -7.68 17.58 28.13
N LEU A 208 -7.20 16.45 28.64
CA LEU A 208 -8.00 15.25 28.79
C LEU A 208 -9.17 15.49 29.77
N GLN A 209 -8.87 16.02 30.95
CA GLN A 209 -9.87 16.24 32.01
C GLN A 209 -10.80 17.43 31.74
N SER A 210 -10.37 18.39 30.91
CA SER A 210 -11.16 19.56 30.50
C SER A 210 -11.73 19.47 29.09
N LEU A 211 -11.69 18.28 28.47
CA LEU A 211 -12.04 18.06 27.07
C LEU A 211 -13.46 18.53 26.74
N GLU A 212 -14.40 18.26 27.64
CA GLU A 212 -15.80 18.65 27.48
C GLU A 212 -15.99 20.18 27.42
N THR A 213 -15.35 20.91 28.33
CA THR A 213 -15.40 22.38 28.36
C THR A 213 -14.80 22.98 27.10
N LEU A 214 -13.65 22.45 26.65
CA LEU A 214 -12.97 22.91 25.43
C LEU A 214 -13.81 22.65 24.18
N LEU A 215 -14.32 21.42 24.03
CA LEU A 215 -15.11 21.01 22.87
C LEU A 215 -16.46 21.72 22.78
N ASN A 216 -17.10 22.04 23.92
CA ASN A 216 -18.36 22.80 23.94
C ASN A 216 -18.18 24.27 23.49
N ALA A 217 -16.96 24.80 23.54
CA ALA A 217 -16.66 26.14 23.02
C ALA A 217 -16.51 26.14 21.49
N CYS A 218 -16.07 25.04 20.86
CA CYS A 218 -15.79 24.98 19.43
C CYS A 218 -17.00 25.35 18.53
N PRO A 219 -18.24 24.85 18.76
CA PRO A 219 -19.41 25.23 17.97
C PRO A 219 -19.83 26.70 18.11
N GLN A 220 -19.35 27.41 19.14
CA GLN A 220 -19.72 28.81 19.40
C GLN A 220 -18.80 29.81 18.67
N LEU A 221 -17.73 29.32 18.03
CA LEU A 221 -16.78 30.14 17.28
C LEU A 221 -17.35 30.53 15.92
N GLN A 222 -16.74 31.51 15.25
CA GLN A 222 -17.21 31.94 13.94
C GLN A 222 -17.06 30.81 12.90
N PRO A 223 -18.01 30.66 11.95
CA PRO A 223 -17.96 29.60 10.95
C PRO A 223 -16.74 29.63 10.03
N SER A 224 -16.14 30.81 9.85
CA SER A 224 -14.93 31.03 9.04
C SER A 224 -13.63 30.62 9.74
N VAL A 225 -13.67 30.31 11.04
CA VAL A 225 -12.50 29.85 11.80
C VAL A 225 -12.11 28.45 11.35
N ASP A 226 -10.81 28.23 11.13
CA ASP A 226 -10.24 26.96 10.69
C ASP A 226 -10.18 25.91 11.82
N LEU A 227 -11.35 25.50 12.33
CA LEU A 227 -11.49 24.54 13.43
C LEU A 227 -10.98 23.15 13.05
N LYS A 228 -10.94 22.81 11.76
CA LYS A 228 -10.40 21.53 11.29
C LYS A 228 -8.96 21.34 11.77
N THR A 229 -8.12 22.38 11.64
CA THR A 229 -6.69 22.32 11.96
C THR A 229 -6.48 22.30 13.47
N VAL A 230 -7.28 23.07 14.21
CA VAL A 230 -7.25 23.14 15.67
C VAL A 230 -7.61 21.77 16.28
N LEU A 231 -8.73 21.18 15.87
CA LEU A 231 -9.17 19.88 16.37
C LEU A 231 -8.26 18.73 15.89
N ALA A 232 -7.75 18.78 14.66
CA ALA A 232 -6.78 17.80 14.18
C ALA A 232 -5.50 17.79 15.04
N ARG A 233 -4.96 18.96 15.39
CA ARG A 233 -3.80 19.09 16.28
C ARG A 233 -4.09 18.59 17.69
N LEU A 234 -5.28 18.88 18.24
CA LEU A 234 -5.68 18.35 19.54
C LEU A 234 -5.70 16.81 19.52
N MET A 235 -6.34 16.21 18.51
CA MET A 235 -6.41 14.75 18.38
C MET A 235 -5.03 14.13 18.17
N GLU A 236 -4.18 14.73 17.32
CA GLU A 236 -2.80 14.26 17.10
C GLU A 236 -1.99 14.31 18.40
N ARG A 237 -2.10 15.39 19.18
CA ARG A 237 -1.40 15.55 20.44
C ARG A 237 -1.86 14.51 21.48
N LEU A 238 -3.17 14.31 21.63
CA LEU A 238 -3.73 13.28 22.50
C LEU A 238 -3.37 11.85 22.04
N SER A 239 -3.31 11.62 20.72
CA SER A 239 -2.88 10.34 20.14
C SER A 239 -1.44 10.04 20.51
N ASN A 240 -0.53 11.01 20.33
CA ASN A 240 0.88 10.89 20.69
C ASN A 240 1.09 10.69 22.20
N TYR A 241 0.29 11.36 23.02
CA TYR A 241 0.29 11.17 24.47
C TYR A 241 -0.12 9.74 24.85
N ALA A 242 -1.22 9.23 24.30
CA ALA A 242 -1.65 7.84 24.50
C ALA A 242 -0.62 6.80 24.01
N GLY A 243 0.14 7.13 22.95
CA GLY A 243 1.24 6.28 22.47
C GLY A 243 2.48 6.28 23.37
N SER A 244 2.73 7.36 24.09
CA SER A 244 3.93 7.56 24.90
C SER A 244 3.80 6.99 26.31
N SER A 245 2.59 6.96 26.87
CA SER A 245 2.31 6.51 28.24
C SER A 245 1.14 5.52 28.29
N SER A 246 1.45 4.22 28.27
CA SER A 246 0.43 3.16 28.38
C SER A 246 -0.37 3.22 29.69
N ASP A 247 0.16 3.85 30.73
CA ASP A 247 -0.47 3.99 32.04
C ASP A 247 -1.64 4.99 32.06
N VAL A 248 -1.77 5.83 31.02
CA VAL A 248 -2.81 6.87 30.93
C VAL A 248 -4.04 6.41 30.16
N LEU A 249 -3.96 5.28 29.45
CA LEU A 249 -5.09 4.67 28.74
C LEU A 249 -6.35 4.50 29.62
N PRO A 250 -6.27 4.06 30.90
CA PRO A 250 -7.40 4.01 31.83
C PRO A 250 -8.13 5.35 31.98
N GLU A 251 -7.42 6.47 31.99
CA GLU A 251 -8.01 7.80 32.12
C GLU A 251 -8.79 8.20 30.85
N PHE A 252 -8.27 7.85 29.67
CA PHE A 252 -9.01 8.03 28.42
C PHE A 252 -10.33 7.27 28.38
N PHE A 253 -10.35 6.05 28.93
CA PHE A 253 -11.58 5.26 29.07
C PHE A 253 -12.56 5.90 30.06
N GLN A 254 -12.08 6.38 31.20
CA GLN A 254 -12.92 7.03 32.22
C GLN A 254 -13.57 8.32 31.71
N VAL A 255 -12.84 9.09 30.89
CA VAL A 255 -13.32 10.38 30.37
C VAL A 255 -14.22 10.20 29.14
N GLU A 256 -14.34 8.99 28.59
CA GLU A 256 -15.06 8.70 27.35
C GLU A 256 -14.62 9.61 26.19
N ALA A 257 -13.31 9.82 26.06
CA ALA A 257 -12.73 10.83 25.15
C ALA A 257 -13.22 10.67 23.70
N PHE A 258 -13.36 9.42 23.22
CA PHE A 258 -13.91 9.11 21.91
C PHE A 258 -15.33 9.66 21.71
N MET A 259 -16.25 9.39 22.64
CA MET A 259 -17.65 9.81 22.52
C MET A 259 -17.77 11.34 22.54
N LYS A 260 -16.96 11.99 23.39
CA LYS A 260 -16.90 13.46 23.47
C LYS A 260 -16.37 14.08 22.18
N LEU A 261 -15.27 13.54 21.63
CA LEU A 261 -14.69 14.00 20.36
C LEU A 261 -15.65 13.79 19.18
N ASN A 262 -16.25 12.59 19.07
CA ASN A 262 -17.17 12.27 17.99
C ASN A 262 -18.42 13.16 18.03
N SER A 263 -19.01 13.36 19.21
CA SER A 263 -20.15 14.27 19.38
C SER A 263 -19.79 15.72 19.06
N ALA A 264 -18.60 16.18 19.47
CA ALA A 264 -18.14 17.53 19.19
C ALA A 264 -17.87 17.78 17.71
N ILE A 265 -17.23 16.83 17.01
CA ILE A 265 -17.03 16.90 15.56
C ILE A 265 -18.37 17.01 14.84
N GLY A 266 -19.36 16.18 15.22
CA GLY A 266 -20.73 16.28 14.70
C GLY A 266 -21.33 17.68 14.88
N LYS A 267 -21.28 18.24 16.11
CA LYS A 267 -21.77 19.59 16.41
C LYS A 267 -21.02 20.69 15.65
N VAL A 268 -19.71 20.55 15.46
CA VAL A 268 -18.89 21.53 14.72
C VAL A 268 -19.22 21.51 13.23
N ILE A 269 -19.44 20.32 12.65
CA ILE A 269 -19.86 20.18 11.25
C ILE A 269 -21.26 20.77 11.06
N GLU A 270 -22.19 20.56 12.00
CA GLU A 270 -23.52 21.16 11.98
C GLU A 270 -23.49 22.70 12.13
N ALA A 271 -22.57 23.23 12.95
CA ALA A 271 -22.41 24.67 13.14
C ALA A 271 -21.69 25.37 11.96
N GLN A 272 -20.91 24.64 11.17
CA GLN A 272 -20.17 25.16 10.00
C GLN A 272 -20.75 24.60 8.69
N GLU A 273 -21.87 25.16 8.23
CA GLU A 273 -22.52 24.75 6.97
C GLU A 273 -21.59 24.84 5.75
N ASP A 274 -20.72 25.85 5.70
CA ASP A 274 -19.78 26.11 4.60
C ASP A 274 -18.45 25.32 4.68
N MET A 275 -18.27 24.41 5.65
CA MET A 275 -17.01 23.65 5.78
C MET A 275 -16.76 22.82 4.49
N PRO A 276 -15.58 22.85 3.86
CA PRO A 276 -15.29 21.97 2.73
C PRO A 276 -15.31 20.49 3.10
N VAL A 277 -15.68 19.60 2.18
CA VAL A 277 -15.68 18.14 2.40
C VAL A 277 -14.31 17.63 2.83
N LEU A 278 -13.23 18.20 2.28
CA LEU A 278 -11.86 17.94 2.73
C LEU A 278 -11.67 18.15 4.24
N GLY A 279 -12.28 19.20 4.81
CA GLY A 279 -12.20 19.49 6.24
C GLY A 279 -12.91 18.43 7.08
N VAL A 280 -14.09 18.00 6.65
CA VAL A 280 -14.87 16.94 7.30
C VAL A 280 -14.10 15.62 7.28
N VAL A 281 -13.58 15.21 6.12
CA VAL A 281 -12.78 13.98 5.99
C VAL A 281 -11.51 14.05 6.83
N THR A 282 -10.83 15.20 6.87
CA THR A 282 -9.63 15.38 7.70
C THR A 282 -9.93 15.20 9.19
N LEU A 283 -11.06 15.74 9.68
CA LEU A 283 -11.47 15.56 11.07
C LEU A 283 -11.75 14.09 11.41
N TYR A 284 -12.49 13.38 10.55
CA TYR A 284 -12.73 11.95 10.76
C TYR A 284 -11.46 11.11 10.62
N ALA A 285 -10.52 11.48 9.74
CA ALA A 285 -9.22 10.84 9.62
C ALA A 285 -8.38 11.01 10.90
N SER A 286 -8.30 12.22 11.44
CA SER A 286 -7.64 12.46 12.73
C SER A 286 -8.31 11.72 13.89
N LEU A 287 -9.65 11.66 13.91
CA LEU A 287 -10.40 10.90 14.91
C LEU A 287 -10.15 9.39 14.79
N LEU A 288 -10.04 8.88 13.56
CA LEU A 288 -9.73 7.48 13.30
C LEU A 288 -8.31 7.13 13.77
N THR A 289 -7.31 7.95 13.43
CA THR A 289 -5.93 7.76 13.90
C THR A 289 -5.86 7.74 15.42
N PHE A 290 -6.55 8.68 16.08
CA PHE A 290 -6.69 8.71 17.53
C PHE A 290 -7.31 7.41 18.07
N THR A 291 -8.43 6.97 17.48
CA THR A 291 -9.16 5.77 17.92
C THR A 291 -8.32 4.50 17.74
N LEU A 292 -7.60 4.37 16.62
CA LEU A 292 -6.71 3.24 16.36
C LEU A 292 -5.51 3.19 17.32
N GLN A 293 -5.13 4.32 17.92
CA GLN A 293 -4.04 4.40 18.88
C GLN A 293 -4.51 4.16 20.32
N VAL A 294 -5.65 4.72 20.72
CA VAL A 294 -6.19 4.60 22.09
C VAL A 294 -7.03 3.32 22.29
N HIS A 295 -7.76 2.90 21.27
CA HIS A 295 -8.71 1.77 21.33
C HIS A 295 -8.51 0.79 20.17
N PRO A 296 -7.36 0.10 20.09
CA PRO A 296 -7.08 -0.84 19.00
C PRO A 296 -8.08 -2.01 18.93
N ASP A 297 -8.69 -2.41 20.04
CA ASP A 297 -9.58 -3.59 20.08
C ASP A 297 -11.05 -3.25 19.76
N ARG A 298 -11.43 -1.98 19.72
CA ARG A 298 -12.84 -1.55 19.59
C ARG A 298 -13.19 -1.20 18.15
N LEU A 299 -13.52 -2.24 17.39
CA LEU A 299 -13.99 -2.12 16.00
C LEU A 299 -15.29 -1.32 15.86
N ASP A 300 -16.16 -1.37 16.88
CA ASP A 300 -17.42 -0.61 16.87
C ASP A 300 -17.18 0.90 16.71
N TYR A 301 -16.11 1.43 17.31
CA TYR A 301 -15.78 2.85 17.23
C TYR A 301 -15.25 3.21 15.84
N VAL A 302 -14.41 2.35 15.26
CA VAL A 302 -13.95 2.51 13.87
C VAL A 302 -15.15 2.52 12.92
N ASP A 303 -16.07 1.57 13.06
CA ASP A 303 -17.26 1.51 12.21
C ASP A 303 -18.19 2.72 12.40
N GLN A 304 -18.35 3.22 13.63
CA GLN A 304 -19.11 4.45 13.90
C GLN A 304 -18.51 5.68 13.23
N ILE A 305 -17.18 5.82 13.21
CA ILE A 305 -16.50 6.92 12.52
C ILE A 305 -16.75 6.81 11.01
N LEU A 306 -16.57 5.62 10.44
CA LEU A 306 -16.80 5.38 9.01
C LEU A 306 -18.27 5.64 8.65
N GLY A 307 -19.23 5.16 9.43
CA GLY A 307 -20.65 5.42 9.23
C GLY A 307 -21.02 6.90 9.35
N SER A 308 -20.40 7.63 10.28
CA SER A 308 -20.59 9.09 10.41
C SER A 308 -19.99 9.84 9.23
N ALA A 309 -18.83 9.41 8.73
CA ALA A 309 -18.23 9.93 7.51
C ALA A 309 -19.13 9.65 6.28
N VAL A 310 -19.67 8.44 6.12
CA VAL A 310 -20.63 8.10 5.05
C VAL A 310 -21.85 9.00 5.10
N LYS A 311 -22.44 9.20 6.29
CA LYS A 311 -23.61 10.05 6.46
C LYS A 311 -23.34 11.49 6.00
N GLU A 312 -22.19 12.06 6.35
CA GLU A 312 -21.81 13.40 5.93
C GLU A 312 -21.40 13.49 4.45
N LEU A 313 -20.76 12.46 3.90
CA LEU A 313 -20.45 12.37 2.47
C LEU A 313 -21.72 12.20 1.61
N SER A 314 -22.72 11.48 2.11
CA SER A 314 -24.01 11.30 1.41
C SER A 314 -24.85 12.57 1.33
N ARG A 315 -24.63 13.52 2.27
CA ARG A 315 -25.32 14.81 2.33
C ARG A 315 -24.74 15.84 1.37
N ARG A 316 -23.54 15.59 0.82
CA ARG A 316 -22.76 16.56 0.04
C ARG A 316 -22.46 15.98 -1.35
N GLU A 317 -22.30 16.83 -2.36
CA GLU A 317 -22.04 16.36 -3.73
C GLU A 317 -20.74 15.54 -3.84
N LYS A 318 -20.67 14.67 -4.86
CA LYS A 318 -19.53 13.77 -5.09
C LYS A 318 -18.20 14.54 -5.17
N LEU A 319 -17.17 13.95 -4.56
CA LEU A 319 -15.83 14.49 -4.49
C LEU A 319 -15.08 14.36 -5.83
N ASP A 320 -14.94 15.47 -6.56
CA ASP A 320 -14.04 15.57 -7.72
C ASP A 320 -12.68 16.18 -7.37
N ASP A 321 -12.46 16.57 -6.10
CA ASP A 321 -11.27 17.32 -5.68
C ASP A 321 -10.11 16.39 -5.27
N SER A 322 -8.96 16.50 -5.97
CA SER A 322 -7.77 15.62 -5.83
C SER A 322 -7.18 15.57 -4.42
N LYS A 323 -7.39 16.61 -3.60
CA LYS A 323 -6.94 16.63 -2.20
C LYS A 323 -7.90 15.89 -1.28
N GLY A 324 -9.20 15.95 -1.54
CA GLY A 324 -10.23 15.24 -0.79
C GLY A 324 -10.09 13.73 -0.95
N THR A 325 -9.87 13.27 -2.18
CA THR A 325 -9.66 11.84 -2.47
C THR A 325 -8.43 11.27 -1.78
N LYS A 326 -7.30 11.99 -1.76
CA LYS A 326 -6.11 11.59 -1.00
C LYS A 326 -6.36 11.41 0.49
N GLN A 327 -7.20 12.26 1.08
CA GLN A 327 -7.53 12.11 2.49
C GLN A 327 -8.51 10.96 2.77
N ILE A 328 -9.41 10.64 1.84
CA ILE A 328 -10.21 9.43 1.97
C ILE A 328 -9.33 8.19 1.86
N ILE A 329 -8.34 8.19 0.96
CA ILE A 329 -7.36 7.10 0.89
C ILE A 329 -6.61 6.98 2.22
N ALA A 330 -6.14 8.07 2.81
CA ALA A 330 -5.50 8.03 4.13
C ALA A 330 -6.44 7.49 5.23
N LEU A 331 -7.71 7.88 5.22
CA LEU A 331 -8.74 7.38 6.14
C LEU A 331 -8.92 5.86 6.01
N LEU A 332 -9.00 5.32 4.79
CA LEU A 332 -9.20 3.89 4.55
C LEU A 332 -7.92 3.05 4.72
N SER A 333 -6.75 3.64 4.47
CA SER A 333 -5.45 2.99 4.67
C SER A 333 -5.08 2.86 6.15
N SER A 334 -5.51 3.79 7.01
CA SER A 334 -5.13 3.79 8.44
C SER A 334 -5.54 2.50 9.18
N PRO A 335 -6.77 1.97 9.04
CA PRO A 335 -7.13 0.67 9.60
C PRO A 335 -6.30 -0.48 9.02
N LEU A 336 -6.02 -0.48 7.72
CA LEU A 336 -5.25 -1.55 7.07
C LEU A 336 -3.81 -1.60 7.58
N GLU A 337 -3.17 -0.45 7.81
CA GLU A 337 -1.81 -0.41 8.35
C GLU A 337 -1.73 -0.91 9.80
N LYS A 338 -2.78 -0.65 10.60
CA LYS A 338 -2.81 -1.02 12.03
C LYS A 338 -3.24 -2.47 12.25
N TYR A 339 -4.29 -2.91 11.57
CA TYR A 339 -4.80 -4.27 11.67
C TYR A 339 -4.03 -5.18 10.72
N LYS A 340 -3.21 -6.08 11.29
CA LYS A 340 -2.47 -7.09 10.51
C LYS A 340 -3.41 -8.05 9.76
N ASP A 341 -4.62 -8.25 10.30
CA ASP A 341 -5.64 -9.12 9.73
C ASP A 341 -6.68 -8.32 8.95
N ILE A 342 -6.68 -8.46 7.63
CA ILE A 342 -7.72 -7.90 6.74
C ILE A 342 -9.12 -8.41 7.09
N ASP A 343 -9.22 -9.59 7.71
CA ASP A 343 -10.47 -10.16 8.23
C ASP A 343 -11.22 -9.21 9.16
N VAL A 344 -10.50 -8.36 9.89
CA VAL A 344 -11.08 -7.36 10.79
C VAL A 344 -11.70 -6.22 10.01
N VAL A 345 -11.02 -5.77 8.95
CA VAL A 345 -11.47 -4.67 8.10
C VAL A 345 -12.63 -5.09 7.20
N LEU A 346 -12.62 -6.32 6.67
CA LEU A 346 -13.72 -6.88 5.86
C LEU A 346 -15.03 -7.05 6.65
N LYS A 347 -14.97 -7.13 7.98
CA LYS A 347 -16.17 -7.19 8.84
C LYS A 347 -16.83 -5.83 9.07
N LEU A 348 -16.18 -4.73 8.70
CA LEU A 348 -16.71 -3.39 8.92
C LEU A 348 -17.80 -3.08 7.88
N PRO A 349 -19.08 -2.97 8.26
CA PRO A 349 -20.18 -2.80 7.31
C PRO A 349 -20.12 -1.47 6.55
N ASN A 350 -19.60 -0.40 7.17
CA ASN A 350 -19.54 0.91 6.53
C ASN A 350 -18.30 1.12 5.65
N TYR A 351 -17.33 0.19 5.68
CA TYR A 351 -16.12 0.29 4.87
C TYR A 351 -16.40 0.17 3.35
N PRO A 352 -17.17 -0.84 2.86
CA PRO A 352 -17.60 -0.89 1.46
C PRO A 352 -18.41 0.34 1.03
N CYS A 353 -19.26 0.87 1.91
CA CYS A 353 -20.11 2.03 1.60
C CYS A 353 -19.29 3.28 1.26
N ILE A 354 -18.15 3.52 1.91
CA ILE A 354 -17.27 4.64 1.57
C ILE A 354 -16.66 4.46 0.19
N MET A 355 -16.29 3.23 -0.18
CA MET A 355 -15.70 2.95 -1.49
C MET A 355 -16.66 3.25 -2.65
N GLU A 356 -17.98 3.19 -2.45
CA GLU A 356 -18.95 3.56 -3.49
C GLU A 356 -18.88 5.03 -3.91
N TYR A 357 -18.49 5.93 -2.98
CA TYR A 357 -18.36 7.37 -3.23
C TYR A 357 -17.05 7.76 -3.92
N LEU A 358 -16.10 6.82 -4.06
CA LEU A 358 -14.82 7.05 -4.72
C LEU A 358 -14.96 7.04 -6.25
N SER A 359 -14.09 7.79 -6.92
CA SER A 359 -13.92 7.73 -8.38
C SER A 359 -13.26 6.41 -8.79
N ASP A 360 -13.44 5.98 -10.04
CA ASP A 360 -12.90 4.68 -10.50
C ASP A 360 -11.36 4.61 -10.39
N MET A 361 -10.65 5.72 -10.62
CA MET A 361 -9.20 5.80 -10.44
C MET A 361 -8.79 5.58 -8.98
N THR A 362 -9.52 6.19 -8.04
CA THR A 362 -9.20 6.08 -6.59
C THR A 362 -9.61 4.73 -6.02
N LYS A 363 -10.65 4.08 -6.57
CA LYS A 363 -10.98 2.68 -6.28
C LYS A 363 -9.85 1.74 -6.67
N LYS A 364 -9.22 1.93 -7.84
CA LYS A 364 -8.06 1.14 -8.27
C LYS A 364 -6.85 1.33 -7.35
N GLU A 365 -6.55 2.57 -6.98
CA GLU A 365 -5.46 2.87 -6.04
C GLU A 365 -5.70 2.21 -4.69
N MET A 366 -6.90 2.34 -4.12
CA MET A 366 -7.25 1.71 -2.84
C MET A 366 -7.20 0.18 -2.91
N ALA A 367 -7.69 -0.39 -4.01
CA ALA A 367 -7.61 -1.81 -4.28
C ALA A 367 -6.15 -2.32 -4.32
N ASN A 368 -5.24 -1.58 -4.94
CA ASN A 368 -3.81 -1.89 -4.91
C ASN A 368 -3.24 -1.84 -3.48
N ILE A 369 -3.60 -0.84 -2.67
CA ILE A 369 -3.16 -0.73 -1.27
C ILE A 369 -3.64 -1.95 -0.46
N ILE A 370 -4.89 -2.37 -0.65
CA ILE A 370 -5.44 -3.57 0.00
C ILE A 370 -4.61 -4.79 -0.39
N ILE A 371 -4.36 -5.02 -1.69
CA ILE A 371 -3.57 -6.16 -2.18
C ILE A 371 -2.15 -6.14 -1.60
N GLN A 372 -1.47 -4.98 -1.60
CA GLN A 372 -0.13 -4.83 -1.03
C GLN A 372 -0.09 -5.13 0.47
N ASN A 373 -1.14 -4.74 1.21
CA ASN A 373 -1.26 -5.07 2.63
C ASN A 373 -1.39 -6.59 2.84
N ILE A 374 -2.25 -7.27 2.06
CA ILE A 374 -2.42 -8.73 2.08
C ILE A 374 -1.08 -9.43 1.83
N MET A 375 -0.34 -8.96 0.82
CA MET A 375 0.95 -9.52 0.44
C MET A 375 2.03 -9.30 1.50
N THR A 376 2.07 -8.11 2.11
CA THR A 376 3.07 -7.76 3.14
C THR A 376 2.85 -8.57 4.41
N ASN A 377 1.59 -8.73 4.84
CA ASN A 377 1.22 -9.47 6.04
C ASN A 377 1.10 -10.99 5.81
N LYS A 378 1.14 -11.45 4.54
CA LYS A 378 0.94 -12.84 4.13
C LYS A 378 -0.34 -13.46 4.71
N THR A 379 -1.41 -12.67 4.76
CA THR A 379 -2.69 -13.13 5.30
C THR A 379 -3.33 -14.13 4.33
N ILE A 380 -3.80 -15.24 4.88
CA ILE A 380 -4.46 -16.30 4.13
C ILE A 380 -5.97 -16.16 4.33
N ILE A 381 -6.71 -16.05 3.22
CA ILE A 381 -8.17 -15.94 3.26
C ILE A 381 -8.76 -17.31 2.96
N SER A 382 -9.47 -17.88 3.94
CA SER A 382 -9.86 -19.29 3.98
C SER A 382 -11.33 -19.59 3.73
N THR A 383 -12.19 -18.58 3.56
CA THR A 383 -13.66 -18.76 3.43
C THR A 383 -14.22 -18.07 2.19
N ALA A 384 -15.12 -18.71 1.46
CA ALA A 384 -15.69 -18.18 0.22
C ALA A 384 -16.39 -16.82 0.38
N GLU A 385 -17.13 -16.60 1.47
CA GLU A 385 -17.84 -15.34 1.73
C GLU A 385 -16.88 -14.14 1.85
N LYS A 386 -15.74 -14.33 2.52
CA LYS A 386 -14.71 -13.29 2.63
C LYS A 386 -14.05 -13.00 1.30
N VAL A 387 -13.86 -14.03 0.48
CA VAL A 387 -13.31 -13.87 -0.88
C VAL A 387 -14.29 -13.10 -1.76
N ASP A 388 -15.59 -13.38 -1.67
CA ASP A 388 -16.63 -12.64 -2.39
C ASP A 388 -16.63 -11.15 -1.98
N ALA A 389 -16.63 -10.87 -0.67
CA ALA A 389 -16.55 -9.51 -0.14
C ALA A 389 -15.27 -8.78 -0.57
N LEU A 390 -14.12 -9.48 -0.54
CA LEU A 390 -12.87 -8.91 -1.00
C LEU A 390 -12.94 -8.56 -2.49
N LEU A 391 -13.35 -9.50 -3.35
CA LEU A 391 -13.39 -9.29 -4.80
C LEU A 391 -14.38 -8.19 -5.21
N GLU A 392 -15.48 -8.01 -4.48
CA GLU A 392 -16.37 -6.85 -4.67
C GLU A 392 -15.68 -5.52 -4.31
N LEU A 393 -14.81 -5.49 -3.29
CA LEU A 393 -14.00 -4.29 -2.99
C LEU A 393 -12.95 -4.02 -4.07
N ILE A 394 -12.38 -5.07 -4.66
CA ILE A 394 -11.37 -4.95 -5.74
C ILE A 394 -11.99 -4.89 -7.13
N LYS A 395 -13.31 -4.77 -7.25
CA LYS A 395 -14.04 -4.81 -8.51
C LYS A 395 -13.50 -3.83 -9.55
N GLY A 396 -13.00 -2.66 -9.14
CA GLY A 396 -12.35 -1.70 -10.03
C GLY A 396 -11.10 -2.23 -10.76
N LEU A 397 -10.36 -3.18 -10.17
CA LEU A 397 -9.22 -3.87 -10.81
C LEU A 397 -9.63 -5.15 -11.55
N ILE A 398 -10.85 -5.65 -11.33
CA ILE A 398 -11.35 -6.88 -11.95
C ILE A 398 -12.21 -6.55 -13.17
N GLU A 399 -13.19 -5.64 -13.06
CA GLU A 399 -14.12 -5.29 -14.13
C GLU A 399 -13.60 -4.16 -15.03
N ASP A 400 -13.88 -4.29 -16.33
CA ASP A 400 -13.69 -3.20 -17.27
C ASP A 400 -14.75 -2.13 -17.04
N SER A 401 -14.36 -1.03 -16.38
CA SER A 401 -15.09 0.23 -16.48
C SER A 401 -15.06 0.60 -17.96
N GLY A 402 -16.22 0.53 -18.63
CA GLY A 402 -16.42 0.53 -20.09
C GLY A 402 -15.98 1.77 -20.87
N VAL A 403 -14.90 2.42 -20.45
CA VAL A 403 -14.17 3.42 -21.20
C VAL A 403 -13.03 2.69 -21.91
N ASP A 404 -13.18 2.51 -23.22
CA ASP A 404 -12.08 2.19 -24.12
C ASP A 404 -11.02 3.29 -24.02
N ILE A 405 -10.11 3.16 -23.06
CA ILE A 405 -8.89 3.96 -23.04
C ILE A 405 -7.92 3.25 -23.99
N HIS A 406 -7.73 3.92 -25.11
CA HIS A 406 -6.79 3.64 -26.19
C HIS A 406 -5.51 2.90 -25.77
N ASP A 407 -5.24 1.82 -26.50
CA ASP A 407 -3.96 1.55 -27.17
C ASP A 407 -2.67 1.79 -26.38
N GLU A 408 -2.44 1.00 -25.32
CA GLU A 408 -1.22 0.22 -25.06
C GLU A 408 -1.38 -0.45 -23.69
N LEU A 409 -0.75 -1.61 -23.51
CA LEU A 409 -0.68 -2.25 -22.21
C LEU A 409 0.35 -1.48 -21.40
N ASP A 410 -0.10 -0.43 -20.74
CA ASP A 410 0.77 0.37 -19.88
C ASP A 410 1.43 -0.53 -18.83
N ASP A 411 2.71 -0.28 -18.51
CA ASP A 411 3.44 -1.10 -17.54
C ASP A 411 2.71 -1.15 -16.19
N ASP A 412 2.06 -0.04 -15.82
CA ASP A 412 1.20 0.09 -14.64
C ASP A 412 0.03 -0.91 -14.67
N PHE A 413 -0.64 -1.09 -15.82
CA PHE A 413 -1.73 -2.06 -15.96
C PHE A 413 -1.21 -3.51 -15.80
N VAL A 414 -0.01 -3.79 -16.29
CA VAL A 414 0.61 -5.11 -16.13
C VAL A 414 0.95 -5.38 -14.67
N GLU A 415 1.47 -4.39 -13.94
CA GLU A 415 1.74 -4.50 -12.50
C GLU A 415 0.46 -4.69 -11.66
N GLU A 416 -0.61 -3.95 -11.99
CA GLU A 416 -1.93 -4.12 -11.36
C GLU A 416 -2.44 -5.56 -11.52
N GLN A 417 -2.45 -6.08 -12.75
CA GLN A 417 -2.95 -7.43 -13.02
C GLN A 417 -2.04 -8.51 -12.44
N ASN A 418 -0.72 -8.29 -12.38
CA ASN A 418 0.19 -9.17 -11.68
C ASN A 418 -0.06 -9.18 -10.16
N SER A 419 -0.49 -8.06 -9.58
CA SER A 419 -0.85 -7.98 -8.17
C SER A 419 -2.13 -8.79 -7.88
N VAL A 420 -3.13 -8.71 -8.75
CA VAL A 420 -4.33 -9.57 -8.68
C VAL A 420 -3.96 -11.05 -8.85
N ALA A 421 -3.07 -11.38 -9.79
CA ALA A 421 -2.58 -12.75 -9.98
C ALA A 421 -1.89 -13.30 -8.73
N ARG A 422 -1.11 -12.47 -8.01
CA ARG A 422 -0.50 -12.85 -6.72
C ARG A 422 -1.56 -13.02 -5.62
N LEU A 423 -2.58 -12.17 -5.58
CA LEU A 423 -3.67 -12.30 -4.62
C LEU A 423 -4.37 -13.66 -4.74
N ILE A 424 -4.65 -14.13 -5.96
CA ILE A 424 -5.30 -15.44 -6.19
C ILE A 424 -4.51 -16.58 -5.53
N GLN A 425 -3.17 -16.49 -5.50
CA GLN A 425 -2.32 -17.49 -4.86
C GLN A 425 -2.39 -17.46 -3.32
N MET A 426 -2.75 -16.31 -2.73
CA MET A 426 -2.92 -16.14 -1.28
C MET A 426 -4.27 -16.66 -0.77
N LEU A 427 -5.23 -16.88 -1.67
CA LEU A 427 -6.51 -17.50 -1.35
C LEU A 427 -6.29 -19.00 -1.13
N HIS A 428 -6.32 -19.42 0.14
CA HIS A 428 -6.06 -20.79 0.50
C HIS A 428 -6.92 -21.24 1.68
N SER A 429 -7.55 -22.40 1.53
CA SER A 429 -8.22 -23.10 2.63
C SER A 429 -7.68 -24.52 2.74
N ASP A 430 -7.56 -25.00 3.98
CA ASP A 430 -7.18 -26.38 4.26
C ASP A 430 -8.35 -27.35 3.98
N ASP A 431 -9.58 -26.86 4.05
CA ASP A 431 -10.77 -27.62 3.68
C ASP A 431 -10.96 -27.67 2.15
N HIS A 432 -11.15 -28.88 1.62
CA HIS A 432 -11.29 -29.13 0.20
C HIS A 432 -12.59 -28.55 -0.37
N GLU A 433 -13.68 -28.59 0.40
CA GLU A 433 -14.98 -28.06 -0.04
C GLU A 433 -14.98 -26.54 -0.07
N GLU A 434 -14.51 -25.88 0.99
CA GLU A 434 -14.35 -24.42 1.00
C GLU A 434 -13.36 -23.95 -0.07
N MET A 435 -12.24 -24.65 -0.29
CA MET A 435 -11.31 -24.30 -1.37
C MET A 435 -11.98 -24.38 -2.76
N PHE A 436 -12.85 -25.37 -2.98
CA PHE A 436 -13.62 -25.48 -4.21
C PHE A 436 -14.63 -24.34 -4.37
N LYS A 437 -15.34 -23.95 -3.30
CA LYS A 437 -16.25 -22.79 -3.30
C LYS A 437 -15.49 -21.49 -3.57
N ILE A 438 -14.30 -21.32 -2.98
CA ILE A 438 -13.42 -20.17 -3.25
C ILE A 438 -13.07 -20.11 -4.73
N ILE A 439 -12.63 -21.22 -5.33
CA ILE A 439 -12.30 -21.27 -6.77
C ILE A 439 -13.51 -20.90 -7.64
N CYS A 440 -14.70 -21.40 -7.31
CA CYS A 440 -15.93 -21.06 -8.04
C CYS A 440 -16.29 -19.57 -7.93
N THR A 441 -16.12 -18.99 -6.74
CA THR A 441 -16.39 -17.57 -6.46
C THR A 441 -15.40 -16.68 -7.21
N VAL A 442 -14.11 -17.00 -7.15
CA VAL A 442 -13.04 -16.30 -7.87
C VAL A 442 -13.27 -16.37 -9.38
N ARG A 443 -13.66 -17.54 -9.91
CA ARG A 443 -14.00 -17.73 -11.32
C ARG A 443 -15.15 -16.81 -11.74
N LYS A 444 -16.23 -16.73 -10.96
CA LYS A 444 -17.40 -15.90 -11.26
C LYS A 444 -17.02 -14.43 -11.44
N HIS A 445 -16.18 -13.89 -10.55
CA HIS A 445 -15.72 -12.50 -10.60
C HIS A 445 -14.69 -12.26 -11.70
N ILE A 446 -13.73 -13.16 -11.91
CA ILE A 446 -12.69 -12.96 -12.93
C ILE A 446 -13.29 -12.93 -14.34
N LEU A 447 -14.31 -13.75 -14.61
CA LEU A 447 -14.94 -13.83 -15.93
C LEU A 447 -15.66 -12.53 -16.36
N THR A 448 -15.92 -11.59 -15.44
CA THR A 448 -16.47 -10.26 -15.80
C THR A 448 -15.40 -9.28 -16.30
N GLY A 449 -14.11 -9.59 -16.14
CA GLY A 449 -13.00 -8.66 -16.33
C GLY A 449 -12.48 -8.39 -17.74
N GLY A 450 -13.21 -8.84 -18.76
CA GLY A 450 -12.88 -8.58 -20.17
C GLY A 450 -11.58 -9.21 -20.67
N GLN A 451 -11.33 -9.11 -21.98
CA GLN A 451 -10.30 -9.94 -22.64
C GLN A 451 -8.86 -9.62 -22.22
N LYS A 452 -8.54 -8.37 -21.86
CA LYS A 452 -7.17 -7.93 -21.56
C LYS A 452 -6.67 -8.40 -20.17
N ARG A 453 -7.56 -8.61 -19.21
CA ARG A 453 -7.23 -9.00 -17.82
C ARG A 453 -7.16 -10.52 -17.64
N LEU A 454 -8.07 -11.23 -18.32
CA LEU A 454 -8.18 -12.69 -18.25
C LEU A 454 -6.86 -13.43 -18.54
N ARG A 455 -6.00 -12.88 -19.41
CA ARG A 455 -4.67 -13.46 -19.70
C ARG A 455 -3.74 -13.58 -18.49
N TYR A 456 -3.91 -12.74 -17.46
CA TYR A 456 -3.06 -12.75 -16.27
C TYR A 456 -3.72 -13.46 -15.08
N THR A 457 -5.04 -13.38 -14.96
CA THR A 457 -5.78 -13.86 -13.79
C THR A 457 -6.21 -15.33 -13.91
N ILE A 458 -6.44 -15.84 -15.13
CA ILE A 458 -6.81 -17.24 -15.37
C ILE A 458 -5.68 -18.22 -15.02
N PRO A 459 -4.41 -18.05 -15.45
CA PRO A 459 -3.36 -19.02 -15.16
C PRO A 459 -3.17 -19.30 -13.65
N PRO A 460 -3.08 -18.29 -12.76
CA PRO A 460 -3.03 -18.52 -11.31
C PRO A 460 -4.22 -19.32 -10.76
N LEU A 461 -5.44 -19.04 -11.25
CA LEU A 461 -6.64 -19.76 -10.84
C LEU A 461 -6.58 -21.25 -11.24
N ILE A 462 -6.10 -21.53 -12.45
CA ILE A 462 -5.91 -22.91 -12.93
C ILE A 462 -4.86 -23.61 -12.07
N PHE A 463 -3.70 -23.00 -11.84
CA PHE A 463 -2.67 -23.61 -10.99
C PHE A 463 -3.15 -23.83 -9.55
N SER A 464 -3.97 -22.93 -9.00
CA SER A 464 -4.61 -23.13 -7.69
C SER A 464 -5.56 -24.33 -7.71
N SER A 465 -6.34 -24.48 -8.79
CA SER A 465 -7.22 -25.63 -9.01
C SER A 465 -6.45 -26.94 -9.15
N LEU A 466 -5.33 -26.96 -9.89
CA LEU A 466 -4.46 -28.13 -10.04
C LEU A 466 -3.77 -28.53 -8.73
N LYS A 467 -3.42 -27.57 -7.88
CA LYS A 467 -2.93 -27.86 -6.52
C LYS A 467 -3.99 -28.54 -5.67
N LEU A 468 -5.25 -28.13 -5.78
CA LEU A 468 -6.36 -28.80 -5.09
C LEU A 468 -6.51 -30.24 -5.60
N VAL A 469 -6.44 -30.46 -6.92
CA VAL A 469 -6.48 -31.82 -7.50
C VAL A 469 -5.38 -32.71 -6.93
N ARG A 470 -4.12 -32.25 -6.91
CA ARG A 470 -3.00 -33.02 -6.34
C ARG A 470 -3.13 -33.33 -4.85
N ARG A 471 -3.86 -32.50 -4.09
CA ARG A 471 -4.15 -32.80 -2.68
C ARG A 471 -5.21 -33.89 -2.53
N LEU A 472 -6.17 -33.95 -3.44
CA LEU A 472 -7.21 -34.98 -3.45
C LEU A 472 -6.66 -36.35 -3.86
N GLU A 473 -5.59 -36.41 -4.67
CA GLU A 473 -4.90 -37.66 -5.05
C GLU A 473 -4.27 -38.41 -3.85
N GLY A 474 -3.99 -37.72 -2.74
CA GLY A 474 -3.40 -38.33 -1.54
C GLY A 474 -4.40 -38.99 -0.60
N GLN A 475 -5.71 -38.92 -0.87
CA GLN A 475 -6.77 -39.54 -0.07
C GLN A 475 -7.45 -40.65 -0.85
N ASP A 476 -7.35 -41.88 -0.36
CA ASP A 476 -8.15 -43.00 -0.86
C ASP A 476 -9.63 -42.68 -0.61
N PHE A 477 -10.35 -42.34 -1.68
CA PHE A 477 -11.82 -42.30 -1.68
C PHE A 477 -12.35 -43.73 -1.55
N GLY A 478 -12.31 -44.26 -0.32
CA GLY A 478 -13.02 -45.48 0.02
C GLY A 478 -14.52 -45.21 -0.03
N ASP A 479 -15.15 -45.57 -1.15
CA ASP A 479 -16.58 -45.86 -1.38
C ASP A 479 -17.60 -45.35 -0.32
N SER A 480 -17.51 -44.09 0.08
CA SER A 480 -18.50 -43.41 0.91
C SER A 480 -19.43 -42.66 -0.04
N GLY A 481 -20.62 -43.22 -0.25
CA GLY A 481 -21.65 -42.75 -1.19
C GLY A 481 -22.29 -41.40 -0.86
N ASP A 482 -21.51 -40.37 -0.54
CA ASP A 482 -22.00 -38.99 -0.46
C ASP A 482 -21.76 -38.25 -1.79
N GLU A 483 -22.85 -37.96 -2.50
CA GLU A 483 -22.90 -37.17 -3.75
C GLU A 483 -22.25 -35.77 -3.66
N VAL A 484 -21.95 -35.31 -2.44
CA VAL A 484 -21.48 -33.96 -2.10
C VAL A 484 -19.96 -33.79 -2.21
N SER A 485 -19.18 -34.87 -2.16
CA SER A 485 -17.72 -34.78 -2.22
C SER A 485 -17.21 -34.15 -3.53
N VAL A 486 -16.23 -33.26 -3.38
CA VAL A 486 -15.53 -32.60 -4.49
C VAL A 486 -14.65 -33.64 -5.18
N THR A 487 -15.02 -34.04 -6.39
CA THR A 487 -14.22 -34.99 -7.18
C THR A 487 -13.28 -34.24 -8.13
N PRO A 488 -12.09 -34.80 -8.42
CA PRO A 488 -11.17 -34.25 -9.42
C PRO A 488 -11.86 -33.97 -10.77
N LYS A 489 -12.82 -34.81 -11.19
CA LYS A 489 -13.62 -34.63 -12.42
C LYS A 489 -14.42 -33.32 -12.41
N LYS A 490 -15.07 -32.96 -11.30
CA LYS A 490 -15.81 -31.68 -11.17
C LYS A 490 -14.85 -30.49 -11.30
N ILE A 491 -13.65 -30.58 -10.72
CA ILE A 491 -12.62 -29.53 -10.83
C ILE A 491 -12.13 -29.40 -12.27
N PHE A 492 -11.81 -30.51 -12.94
CA PHE A 492 -11.38 -30.49 -14.34
C PHE A 492 -12.45 -29.94 -15.28
N GLN A 493 -13.73 -30.22 -15.04
CA GLN A 493 -14.83 -29.64 -15.83
C GLN A 493 -14.90 -28.11 -15.70
N ILE A 494 -14.73 -27.58 -14.48
CA ILE A 494 -14.70 -26.13 -14.24
C ILE A 494 -13.46 -25.49 -14.89
N VAL A 495 -12.31 -26.14 -14.76
CA VAL A 495 -11.05 -25.68 -15.39
C VAL A 495 -11.18 -25.67 -16.92
N ALA A 496 -11.76 -26.72 -17.52
CA ALA A 496 -12.02 -26.79 -18.95
C ALA A 496 -12.86 -25.60 -19.44
N GLN A 497 -14.01 -25.35 -18.80
CA GLN A 497 -14.87 -24.21 -19.14
C GLN A 497 -14.18 -22.86 -18.96
N THR A 498 -13.26 -22.75 -17.99
CA THR A 498 -12.50 -21.52 -17.75
C THR A 498 -11.45 -21.30 -18.84
N ILE A 499 -10.77 -22.37 -19.29
CA ILE A 499 -9.82 -22.29 -20.40
C ILE A 499 -10.54 -22.05 -21.73
N GLU A 500 -11.73 -22.61 -21.93
CA GLU A 500 -12.57 -22.32 -23.11
C GLU A 500 -12.91 -20.83 -23.20
N SER A 501 -13.19 -20.19 -22.06
CA SER A 501 -13.38 -18.73 -22.01
C SER A 501 -12.09 -17.98 -22.40
N LEU A 502 -10.91 -18.49 -22.04
CA LEU A 502 -9.61 -17.95 -22.47
C LEU A 502 -9.33 -18.21 -23.96
N ALA A 503 -9.83 -19.30 -24.53
CA ALA A 503 -9.62 -19.66 -25.93
C ALA A 503 -10.26 -18.64 -26.90
N SER A 504 -11.29 -17.92 -26.46
CA SER A 504 -11.89 -16.81 -27.22
C SER A 504 -11.01 -15.55 -27.33
N ILE A 505 -9.84 -15.53 -26.65
CA ILE A 505 -8.93 -14.40 -26.54
C ILE A 505 -7.69 -14.68 -27.40
N PRO A 506 -7.06 -13.67 -28.04
CA PRO A 506 -5.90 -13.83 -28.92
C PRO A 506 -4.59 -14.17 -28.20
N VAL A 507 -4.59 -15.15 -27.27
CA VAL A 507 -3.40 -15.71 -26.61
C VAL A 507 -3.42 -17.26 -26.70
N PRO A 508 -3.46 -17.84 -27.90
CA PRO A 508 -3.70 -19.28 -28.08
C PRO A 508 -2.58 -20.16 -27.52
N GLY A 509 -1.33 -19.67 -27.51
CA GLY A 509 -0.20 -20.42 -26.94
C GLY A 509 -0.31 -20.63 -25.41
N LEU A 510 -0.88 -19.66 -24.69
CA LEU A 510 -1.10 -19.77 -23.24
C LEU A 510 -2.21 -20.79 -22.94
N ALA A 511 -3.35 -20.69 -23.65
CA ALA A 511 -4.45 -21.64 -23.51
C ALA A 511 -4.01 -23.08 -23.81
N LEU A 512 -3.24 -23.28 -24.89
CA LEU A 512 -2.65 -24.58 -25.22
C LEU A 512 -1.76 -25.10 -24.10
N GLY A 513 -0.86 -24.26 -23.57
CA GLY A 513 -0.01 -24.64 -22.44
C GLY A 513 -0.80 -25.05 -21.20
N LEU A 514 -1.89 -24.34 -20.88
CA LEU A 514 -2.77 -24.66 -19.77
C LEU A 514 -3.53 -25.97 -19.98
N TYR A 515 -4.03 -26.25 -21.18
CA TYR A 515 -4.65 -27.54 -21.50
C TYR A 515 -3.66 -28.70 -21.34
N LEU A 516 -2.41 -28.54 -21.80
CA LEU A 516 -1.38 -29.57 -21.63
C LEU A 516 -1.03 -29.82 -20.16
N GLN A 517 -0.94 -28.76 -19.35
CA GLN A 517 -0.71 -28.90 -17.90
C GLN A 517 -1.89 -29.57 -17.19
N CYS A 518 -3.14 -29.29 -17.61
CA CYS A 518 -4.31 -29.98 -17.10
C CYS A 518 -4.34 -31.45 -17.53
N ALA A 519 -3.86 -31.77 -18.73
CA ALA A 519 -3.72 -33.16 -19.19
C ALA A 519 -2.66 -33.93 -18.38
N GLU A 520 -1.52 -33.29 -18.04
CA GLU A 520 -0.50 -33.86 -17.16
C GLU A 520 -1.06 -34.11 -15.75
N ALA A 521 -1.84 -33.18 -15.19
CA ALA A 521 -2.51 -33.43 -13.92
C ALA A 521 -3.60 -34.52 -14.00
N ALA A 522 -4.35 -34.60 -15.09
CA ALA A 522 -5.34 -35.67 -15.29
C ALA A 522 -4.67 -37.05 -15.46
N ASN A 523 -3.44 -37.09 -15.97
CA ASN A 523 -2.62 -38.29 -16.02
C ASN A 523 -2.24 -38.78 -14.62
N ASP A 524 -1.85 -37.87 -13.72
CA ASP A 524 -1.49 -38.20 -12.34
C ASP A 524 -2.71 -38.75 -11.57
N CYS A 525 -3.93 -38.32 -11.92
CA CYS A 525 -5.21 -38.84 -11.40
C CYS A 525 -5.70 -40.16 -12.05
N ASP A 526 -4.97 -40.75 -12.99
CA ASP A 526 -5.42 -41.89 -13.80
C ASP A 526 -6.76 -41.68 -14.56
N LEU A 527 -7.07 -40.43 -14.95
CA LEU A 527 -8.30 -40.07 -15.67
C LEU A 527 -8.09 -39.96 -17.18
N GLU A 528 -8.02 -41.11 -17.86
CA GLU A 528 -7.79 -41.19 -19.31
C GLU A 528 -8.74 -40.35 -20.18
N PRO A 529 -10.08 -40.39 -20.00
CA PRO A 529 -10.99 -39.66 -20.88
C PRO A 529 -10.82 -38.14 -20.80
N VAL A 530 -10.56 -37.64 -19.59
CA VAL A 530 -10.36 -36.20 -19.32
C VAL A 530 -9.04 -35.73 -19.93
N ALA A 531 -7.97 -36.51 -19.76
CA ALA A 531 -6.68 -36.22 -20.39
C ALA A 531 -6.79 -36.20 -21.93
N TYR A 532 -7.53 -37.14 -22.52
CA TYR A 532 -7.73 -37.22 -23.97
C TYR A 532 -8.51 -36.03 -24.52
N GLU A 533 -9.54 -35.59 -23.80
CA GLU A 533 -10.32 -34.40 -24.15
C GLU A 533 -9.44 -33.14 -24.16
N PHE A 534 -8.64 -32.92 -23.12
CA PHE A 534 -7.70 -31.78 -23.06
C PHE A 534 -6.68 -31.78 -24.20
N PHE A 535 -6.13 -32.94 -24.56
CA PHE A 535 -5.25 -33.05 -25.73
C PHE A 535 -5.99 -32.74 -27.03
N THR A 536 -7.23 -33.19 -27.17
CA THR A 536 -8.04 -32.90 -28.37
C THR A 536 -8.31 -31.41 -28.50
N GLN A 537 -8.66 -30.72 -27.41
CA GLN A 537 -8.83 -29.26 -27.41
C GLN A 537 -7.51 -28.53 -27.70
N ALA A 538 -6.39 -28.99 -27.16
CA ALA A 538 -5.07 -28.44 -27.46
C ALA A 538 -4.70 -28.58 -28.96
N TYR A 539 -5.07 -29.69 -29.60
CA TYR A 539 -4.87 -29.87 -31.04
C TYR A 539 -5.77 -28.96 -31.88
N ILE A 540 -7.04 -28.78 -31.49
CA ILE A 540 -7.96 -27.85 -32.17
C ILE A 540 -7.38 -26.43 -32.15
N LEU A 541 -6.95 -25.95 -30.97
CA LEU A 541 -6.30 -24.63 -30.85
C LEU A 541 -5.04 -24.51 -31.71
N TYR A 542 -4.23 -25.57 -31.78
CA TYR A 542 -3.04 -25.58 -32.63
C TYR A 542 -3.39 -25.45 -34.12
N GLU A 543 -4.48 -26.08 -34.57
CA GLU A 543 -4.91 -26.05 -35.98
C GLU A 543 -5.58 -24.74 -36.37
N GLU A 544 -6.45 -24.20 -35.51
CA GLU A 544 -7.34 -23.09 -35.87
C GLU A 544 -6.73 -21.72 -35.54
N GLU A 545 -6.04 -21.58 -34.40
CA GLU A 545 -5.66 -20.27 -33.85
C GLU A 545 -4.15 -19.97 -33.97
N ILE A 546 -3.27 -20.98 -33.90
CA ILE A 546 -1.81 -20.76 -33.90
C ILE A 546 -1.27 -20.67 -35.34
N THR A 547 -1.14 -19.46 -35.86
CA THR A 547 -0.64 -19.19 -37.22
C THR A 547 0.85 -18.83 -37.28
N ASP A 548 1.43 -18.28 -36.21
CA ASP A 548 2.85 -17.89 -36.20
C ASP A 548 3.78 -19.12 -36.23
N SER A 549 4.77 -19.10 -37.13
CA SER A 549 5.67 -20.23 -37.35
C SER A 549 6.54 -20.56 -36.12
N LYS A 550 6.94 -19.59 -35.29
CA LYS A 550 7.73 -19.87 -34.09
C LYS A 550 6.85 -20.41 -32.96
N ALA A 551 5.65 -19.86 -32.82
CA ALA A 551 4.64 -20.34 -31.87
C ALA A 551 4.19 -21.76 -32.19
N GLN A 552 3.98 -22.11 -33.46
CA GLN A 552 3.69 -23.48 -33.91
C GLN A 552 4.79 -24.46 -33.50
N VAL A 553 6.06 -24.09 -33.77
CA VAL A 553 7.21 -24.92 -33.39
C VAL A 553 7.27 -25.11 -31.87
N THR A 554 7.08 -24.05 -31.08
CA THR A 554 7.10 -24.15 -29.62
C THR A 554 5.96 -25.04 -29.12
N SER A 555 4.75 -24.83 -29.63
CA SER A 555 3.55 -25.57 -29.23
C SER A 555 3.65 -27.06 -29.56
N ILE A 556 4.14 -27.42 -30.76
CA ILE A 556 4.30 -28.84 -31.11
C ILE A 556 5.35 -29.54 -30.26
N HIS A 557 6.46 -28.85 -29.90
CA HIS A 557 7.45 -29.42 -28.99
C HIS A 557 6.89 -29.61 -27.57
N LEU A 558 6.03 -28.69 -27.09
CA LEU A 558 5.31 -28.84 -25.83
C LEU A 558 4.33 -30.02 -25.87
N ILE A 559 3.57 -30.18 -26.95
CA ILE A 559 2.68 -31.34 -27.14
C ILE A 559 3.48 -32.65 -27.10
N ILE A 560 4.58 -32.74 -27.87
CA ILE A 560 5.44 -33.93 -27.90
C ILE A 560 6.02 -34.22 -26.51
N GLY A 561 6.56 -33.20 -25.84
CA GLY A 561 7.15 -33.35 -24.51
C GLY A 561 6.12 -33.79 -23.46
N THR A 562 4.90 -33.25 -23.53
CA THR A 562 3.80 -33.64 -22.62
C THR A 562 3.38 -35.08 -22.90
N LEU A 563 3.11 -35.43 -24.17
CA LEU A 563 2.71 -36.78 -24.57
C LEU A 563 3.76 -37.84 -24.21
N GLN A 564 5.05 -37.48 -24.17
CA GLN A 564 6.11 -38.38 -23.70
C GLN A 564 5.98 -38.74 -22.22
N ARG A 565 5.45 -37.83 -21.38
CA ARG A 565 5.25 -38.03 -19.94
C ARG A 565 3.95 -38.74 -19.60
N MET A 566 2.98 -38.73 -20.51
CA MET A 566 1.68 -39.37 -20.32
C MET A 566 1.79 -40.90 -20.27
N ARG A 567 1.24 -41.49 -19.20
CA ARG A 567 1.19 -42.94 -18.93
C ARG A 567 -0.24 -43.49 -18.93
N VAL A 568 -1.24 -42.63 -18.77
CA VAL A 568 -2.65 -43.02 -18.59
C VAL A 568 -3.32 -43.52 -19.88
N PHE A 569 -2.76 -43.21 -21.05
CA PHE A 569 -3.39 -43.55 -22.32
C PHE A 569 -3.24 -45.02 -22.69
N GLY A 570 -4.34 -45.65 -23.09
CA GLY A 570 -4.33 -46.93 -23.78
C GLY A 570 -3.64 -46.84 -25.14
N VAL A 571 -3.28 -48.01 -25.69
CA VAL A 571 -2.51 -48.13 -26.94
C VAL A 571 -3.18 -47.40 -28.10
N GLU A 572 -4.49 -47.52 -28.26
CA GLU A 572 -5.25 -46.91 -29.37
C GLU A 572 -5.27 -45.37 -29.29
N ASN A 573 -5.64 -44.83 -28.13
CA ASN A 573 -5.70 -43.38 -27.90
C ASN A 573 -4.31 -42.74 -28.04
N ARG A 574 -3.28 -43.40 -27.50
CA ARG A 574 -1.90 -42.94 -27.61
C ARG A 574 -1.41 -42.95 -29.07
N ASP A 575 -1.70 -44.01 -29.81
CA ASP A 575 -1.33 -44.11 -31.23
C ASP A 575 -2.01 -43.02 -32.06
N ALA A 576 -3.29 -42.73 -31.81
CA ALA A 576 -4.02 -41.68 -32.49
C ALA A 576 -3.40 -40.28 -32.25
N LEU A 577 -3.10 -39.93 -30.99
CA LEU A 577 -2.47 -38.66 -30.63
C LEU A 577 -1.05 -38.55 -31.21
N THR A 578 -0.27 -39.62 -31.16
CA THR A 578 1.09 -39.67 -31.70
C THR A 578 1.09 -39.51 -33.23
N HIS A 579 0.14 -40.15 -33.92
CA HIS A 579 -0.03 -40.00 -35.36
C HIS A 579 -0.42 -38.56 -35.74
N LYS A 580 -1.27 -37.89 -34.95
CA LYS A 580 -1.58 -36.47 -35.15
C LYS A 580 -0.35 -35.59 -34.92
N ALA A 581 0.38 -35.77 -33.81
CA ALA A 581 1.60 -35.02 -33.51
C ALA A 581 2.66 -35.13 -34.61
N THR A 582 2.93 -36.35 -35.08
CA THR A 582 3.88 -36.61 -36.19
C THR A 582 3.39 -36.01 -37.51
N GLY A 583 2.08 -36.03 -37.75
CA GLY A 583 1.44 -35.35 -38.87
C GLY A 583 1.70 -33.85 -38.88
N TYR A 584 1.49 -33.16 -37.75
CA TYR A 584 1.73 -31.72 -37.63
C TYR A 584 3.21 -31.36 -37.66
N ALA A 585 4.06 -32.12 -36.99
CA ALA A 585 5.52 -31.96 -37.04
C ALA A 585 6.03 -32.00 -38.50
N ALA A 586 5.43 -32.86 -39.32
CA ALA A 586 5.76 -32.96 -40.74
C ALA A 586 5.10 -31.90 -41.63
N LYS A 587 4.19 -31.06 -41.13
CA LYS A 587 3.57 -29.95 -41.88
C LYS A 587 4.19 -28.58 -41.58
N LEU A 588 5.17 -28.51 -40.68
CA LEU A 588 5.88 -27.25 -40.37
C LEU A 588 6.54 -26.65 -41.62
N LEU A 589 6.46 -25.32 -41.74
CA LEU A 589 6.92 -24.56 -42.91
C LEU A 589 8.44 -24.61 -43.09
N LYS A 590 9.19 -24.36 -42.01
CA LYS A 590 10.66 -24.31 -42.04
C LYS A 590 11.26 -25.71 -41.96
N LYS A 591 12.10 -26.06 -42.94
CA LYS A 591 12.73 -27.38 -43.04
C LYS A 591 13.58 -27.76 -41.83
N ALA A 592 14.32 -26.81 -41.26
CA ALA A 592 15.13 -27.05 -40.06
C ALA A 592 14.24 -27.41 -38.86
N ASP A 593 13.17 -26.65 -38.62
CA ASP A 593 12.25 -26.90 -37.50
C ASP A 593 11.39 -28.15 -37.71
N GLN A 594 10.99 -28.40 -38.97
CA GLN A 594 10.34 -29.65 -39.41
C GLN A 594 11.21 -30.86 -39.09
N CYS A 595 12.52 -30.79 -39.40
CA CYS A 595 13.47 -31.85 -39.11
C CYS A 595 13.55 -32.14 -37.60
N ARG A 596 13.67 -31.07 -36.79
CA ARG A 596 13.75 -31.15 -35.33
C ARG A 596 12.50 -31.75 -34.69
N ALA A 597 11.33 -31.30 -35.10
CA ALA A 597 10.07 -31.83 -34.60
C ALA A 597 9.87 -33.31 -34.99
N VAL A 598 10.25 -33.70 -36.22
CA VAL A 598 10.08 -35.08 -36.71
C VAL A 598 11.01 -36.06 -36.00
N TYR A 599 12.29 -35.72 -35.78
CA TYR A 599 13.14 -36.60 -34.98
C TYR A 599 12.72 -36.57 -33.50
N ALA A 600 12.17 -35.47 -32.97
CA ALA A 600 11.67 -35.44 -31.60
C ALA A 600 10.50 -36.43 -31.41
N CYS A 601 9.63 -36.57 -32.42
CA CYS A 601 8.56 -37.56 -32.41
C CYS A 601 9.07 -39.01 -32.34
N SER A 602 10.32 -39.30 -32.71
CA SER A 602 10.87 -40.66 -32.57
C SER A 602 10.90 -41.13 -31.10
N HIS A 603 11.02 -40.20 -30.15
CA HIS A 603 10.97 -40.50 -28.71
C HIS A 603 9.56 -40.88 -28.22
N LEU A 604 8.50 -40.61 -28.99
CA LEU A 604 7.13 -41.01 -28.62
C LEU A 604 6.89 -42.51 -28.80
N PHE A 605 7.66 -43.13 -29.71
CA PHE A 605 7.60 -44.56 -30.06
C PHE A 605 8.64 -45.41 -29.31
N TRP A 606 9.33 -44.81 -28.33
CA TRP A 606 10.33 -45.51 -27.53
C TRP A 606 10.46 -44.89 -26.14
N LEU A 607 9.76 -45.49 -25.18
CA LEU A 607 9.79 -45.13 -23.76
C LEU A 607 10.44 -46.26 -22.96
N ASP A 608 11.44 -45.91 -22.14
CA ASP A 608 12.21 -46.90 -21.37
C ASP A 608 11.37 -47.61 -20.30
N ASP A 609 10.33 -46.94 -19.78
CA ASP A 609 9.51 -47.43 -18.65
C ASP A 609 8.27 -48.25 -19.08
N HIS A 610 8.00 -48.38 -20.39
CA HIS A 610 6.80 -49.05 -20.90
C HIS A 610 7.11 -50.02 -22.06
N ASP A 611 7.17 -51.31 -21.74
CA ASP A 611 7.43 -52.39 -22.72
C ASP A 611 6.40 -52.42 -23.87
N ASN A 612 5.16 -51.97 -23.62
CA ASN A 612 4.09 -51.92 -24.62
C ASN A 612 4.25 -50.82 -25.69
N ILE A 613 5.22 -49.91 -25.55
CA ILE A 613 5.38 -48.71 -26.42
C ILE A 613 6.72 -48.74 -27.17
N GLN A 614 7.44 -49.87 -27.21
CA GLN A 614 8.72 -50.00 -27.89
C GLN A 614 8.55 -50.44 -29.36
N ASP A 615 8.37 -49.49 -30.28
CA ASP A 615 8.29 -49.74 -31.72
C ASP A 615 9.53 -49.19 -32.46
N GLY A 616 10.55 -50.04 -32.57
CA GLY A 616 11.82 -49.68 -33.23
C GLY A 616 11.69 -49.43 -34.74
N GLU A 617 10.65 -49.95 -35.40
CA GLU A 617 10.42 -49.69 -36.83
C GLU A 617 9.90 -48.26 -37.05
N ARG A 618 8.95 -47.81 -36.22
CA ARG A 618 8.43 -46.43 -36.26
C ARG A 618 9.48 -45.41 -35.86
N VAL A 619 10.36 -45.72 -34.89
CA VAL A 619 11.53 -44.91 -34.56
C VAL A 619 12.42 -44.70 -35.79
N LEU A 620 12.79 -45.80 -36.46
CA LEU A 620 13.63 -45.74 -37.66
C LEU A 620 12.94 -44.98 -38.80
N LEU A 621 11.62 -45.11 -38.95
CA LEU A 621 10.84 -44.37 -39.94
C LEU A 621 10.91 -42.85 -39.70
N CYS A 622 10.77 -42.42 -38.44
CA CYS A 622 10.88 -41.00 -38.07
C CYS A 622 12.28 -40.45 -38.35
N LEU A 623 13.32 -41.20 -37.98
CA LEU A 623 14.71 -40.83 -38.20
C LEU A 623 15.07 -40.78 -39.70
N LYS A 624 14.63 -41.77 -40.49
CA LYS A 624 14.78 -41.74 -41.97
C LYS A 624 14.03 -40.56 -42.58
N ARG A 625 12.84 -40.22 -42.08
CA ARG A 625 12.08 -39.06 -42.55
C ARG A 625 12.79 -37.75 -42.20
N ALA A 626 13.32 -37.61 -40.99
CA ALA A 626 14.12 -36.46 -40.58
C ALA A 626 15.38 -36.32 -41.46
N LEU A 627 16.07 -37.43 -41.75
CA LEU A 627 17.23 -37.45 -42.65
C LEU A 627 16.88 -36.98 -44.07
N ARG A 628 15.74 -37.41 -44.63
CA ARG A 628 15.26 -36.92 -45.93
C ARG A 628 14.99 -35.41 -45.92
N ILE A 629 14.42 -34.89 -44.84
CA ILE A 629 14.15 -33.45 -44.67
C ILE A 629 15.46 -32.66 -44.55
N ALA A 630 16.43 -33.15 -43.78
CA ALA A 630 17.76 -32.56 -43.65
C ALA A 630 18.49 -32.51 -45.01
N ASN A 631 18.45 -33.60 -45.79
CA ASN A 631 19.00 -33.65 -47.14
C ASN A 631 18.34 -32.63 -48.08
N ALA A 632 17.02 -32.51 -48.06
CA ALA A 632 16.31 -31.50 -48.86
C ALA A 632 16.69 -30.07 -48.44
N SER A 633 16.89 -29.83 -47.14
CA SER A 633 17.34 -28.53 -46.63
C SER A 633 18.76 -28.19 -47.08
N GLN A 634 19.68 -29.17 -47.06
CA GLN A 634 21.06 -29.01 -47.51
C GLN A 634 21.14 -28.75 -49.01
N GLN A 635 20.34 -29.45 -49.83
CA GLN A 635 20.27 -29.22 -51.28
C GLN A 635 19.79 -27.80 -51.61
N MET A 636 18.80 -27.27 -50.88
CA MET A 636 18.37 -25.88 -51.05
C MET A 636 19.42 -24.86 -50.59
N ALA A 637 20.13 -25.13 -49.49
CA ALA A 637 21.20 -24.26 -48.99
C ALA A 637 22.35 -24.17 -50.00
N ASN A 638 22.75 -25.31 -50.58
CA ASN A 638 23.78 -25.40 -51.62
C ASN A 638 23.36 -24.65 -52.90
N ALA A 639 22.08 -24.63 -53.24
CA ALA A 639 21.56 -23.91 -54.41
C ALA A 639 21.52 -22.37 -54.21
N THR A 640 21.39 -21.87 -52.98
CA THR A 640 21.13 -20.45 -52.70
C THR A 640 22.39 -19.66 -52.27
N ARG A 641 23.58 -20.29 -52.26
CA ARG A 641 24.86 -19.69 -51.78
C ARG A 641 24.78 -18.98 -50.41
N GLY A 642 23.80 -19.34 -49.58
CA GLY A 642 23.62 -18.89 -48.20
C GLY A 642 24.05 -20.01 -47.23
N GLY A 643 24.90 -19.67 -46.26
CA GLY A 643 25.80 -20.62 -45.58
C GLY A 643 25.20 -21.69 -44.66
N SER A 644 26.06 -22.67 -44.32
CA SER A 644 26.13 -23.61 -43.16
C SER A 644 24.84 -24.11 -42.47
N GLY A 645 23.66 -24.05 -43.12
CA GLY A 645 22.38 -24.18 -42.44
C GLY A 645 21.88 -25.61 -42.14
N ALA A 646 22.46 -26.68 -42.71
CA ALA A 646 21.97 -28.05 -42.50
C ALA A 646 23.02 -29.07 -42.03
N ALA A 647 24.31 -28.72 -41.99
CA ALA A 647 25.36 -29.55 -41.38
C ALA A 647 25.06 -29.87 -39.90
N ALA A 648 24.63 -28.87 -39.14
CA ALA A 648 24.26 -29.02 -37.73
C ALA A 648 23.09 -30.01 -37.53
N LEU A 649 22.12 -30.06 -38.45
CA LEU A 649 20.98 -30.96 -38.36
C LEU A 649 21.40 -32.43 -38.52
N PHE A 650 22.37 -32.72 -39.40
CA PHE A 650 22.89 -34.09 -39.53
C PHE A 650 23.61 -34.55 -38.26
N VAL A 651 24.37 -33.66 -37.61
CA VAL A 651 25.03 -33.93 -36.32
C VAL A 651 23.98 -34.17 -35.22
N GLU A 652 22.92 -33.36 -35.17
CA GLU A 652 21.79 -33.57 -34.24
C GLU A 652 21.11 -34.93 -34.47
N ILE A 653 20.84 -35.30 -35.73
CA ILE A 653 20.27 -36.60 -36.08
C ILE A 653 21.23 -37.73 -35.67
N LEU A 654 22.53 -37.62 -35.93
CA LEU A 654 23.52 -38.61 -35.53
C LEU A 654 23.49 -38.85 -34.01
N ASN A 655 23.40 -37.79 -33.22
CA ASN A 655 23.25 -37.90 -31.76
C ASN A 655 21.98 -38.66 -31.35
N LYS A 656 20.87 -38.50 -32.09
CA LYS A 656 19.65 -39.28 -31.86
C LYS A 656 19.81 -40.75 -32.25
N TYR A 657 20.48 -41.05 -33.36
CA TYR A 657 20.82 -42.42 -33.73
C TYR A 657 21.69 -43.09 -32.67
N LEU A 658 22.71 -42.39 -32.16
CA LEU A 658 23.57 -42.88 -31.08
C LEU A 658 22.78 -43.13 -29.78
N TYR A 659 21.86 -42.23 -29.42
CA TYR A 659 20.98 -42.41 -28.26
C TYR A 659 20.16 -43.70 -28.35
N PHE A 660 19.46 -43.94 -29.47
CA PHE A 660 18.65 -45.16 -29.61
C PHE A 660 19.50 -46.42 -29.79
N TYR A 661 20.70 -46.30 -30.34
CA TYR A 661 21.67 -47.39 -30.40
C TYR A 661 22.15 -47.81 -29.00
N GLU A 662 22.40 -46.84 -28.11
CA GLU A 662 22.69 -47.11 -26.69
C GLU A 662 21.53 -47.82 -25.99
N LYS A 663 20.30 -47.40 -26.25
CA LYS A 663 19.08 -48.01 -25.72
C LYS A 663 18.79 -49.42 -26.27
N GLY A 664 19.53 -49.85 -27.30
CA GLY A 664 19.46 -51.23 -27.79
C GLY A 664 18.35 -51.48 -28.82
N VAL A 665 17.88 -50.44 -29.53
CA VAL A 665 16.92 -50.59 -30.64
C VAL A 665 17.53 -51.45 -31.75
N ALA A 666 17.00 -52.66 -31.95
CA ALA A 666 17.56 -53.65 -32.89
C ALA A 666 17.58 -53.18 -34.36
N GLN A 667 16.63 -52.33 -34.73
CA GLN A 667 16.45 -51.79 -36.08
C GLN A 667 17.48 -50.70 -36.44
N ILE A 668 18.19 -50.14 -35.44
CA ILE A 668 19.24 -49.16 -35.68
C ILE A 668 20.57 -49.90 -35.78
N GLY A 669 20.93 -50.20 -37.03
CA GLY A 669 22.16 -50.90 -37.37
C GLY A 669 23.39 -49.99 -37.34
N VAL A 670 24.53 -50.62 -37.07
CA VAL A 670 25.87 -50.05 -37.16
C VAL A 670 26.12 -49.39 -38.52
N GLU A 671 25.66 -50.02 -39.59
CA GLU A 671 25.82 -49.54 -40.96
C GLU A 671 25.14 -48.17 -41.16
N SER A 672 23.93 -47.98 -40.62
CA SER A 672 23.20 -46.71 -40.74
C SER A 672 23.91 -45.55 -40.04
N ILE A 673 24.62 -45.83 -38.94
CA ILE A 673 25.39 -44.82 -38.21
C ILE A 673 26.69 -44.49 -38.96
N ARG A 674 27.38 -45.50 -39.49
CA ARG A 674 28.59 -45.30 -40.30
C ARG A 674 28.28 -44.49 -41.56
N ASP A 675 27.22 -44.84 -42.28
CA ASP A 675 26.79 -44.13 -43.49
C ASP A 675 26.47 -42.66 -43.18
N LEU A 676 25.89 -42.37 -42.00
CA LEU A 676 25.59 -41.01 -41.56
C LEU A 676 26.86 -40.23 -41.16
N ILE A 677 27.84 -40.88 -40.53
CA ILE A 677 29.16 -40.28 -40.22
C ILE A 677 29.90 -39.94 -41.51
N GLU A 678 29.89 -40.83 -42.50
CA GLU A 678 30.50 -40.59 -43.81
C GLU A 678 29.81 -39.44 -44.55
N LEU A 679 28.47 -39.38 -44.50
CA LEU A 679 27.70 -38.28 -45.05
C LEU A 679 28.08 -36.94 -44.40
N ILE A 680 28.20 -36.88 -43.07
CA ILE A 680 28.60 -35.67 -42.35
C ILE A 680 30.03 -35.25 -42.73
N ARG A 681 30.97 -36.20 -42.80
CA ARG A 681 32.37 -35.90 -43.23
C ARG A 681 32.45 -35.36 -44.65
N LYS A 682 31.54 -35.77 -45.53
CA LYS A 682 31.47 -35.29 -46.91
C LYS A 682 30.89 -33.87 -47.01
N GLU A 683 29.88 -33.56 -46.21
CA GLU A 683 29.18 -32.26 -46.21
C GLU A 683 29.86 -31.22 -45.30
N VAL A 684 30.70 -31.66 -44.35
CA VAL A 684 31.47 -30.83 -43.41
C VAL A 684 32.97 -31.04 -43.69
N PRO A 685 33.55 -30.36 -44.71
CA PRO A 685 34.98 -30.43 -44.95
C PRO A 685 35.73 -29.79 -43.78
N ALA A 686 36.71 -30.51 -43.23
CA ALA A 686 37.58 -29.98 -42.18
C ALA A 686 38.19 -28.65 -42.62
N ALA A 687 38.06 -27.61 -41.79
CA ALA A 687 38.68 -26.31 -42.03
C ALA A 687 40.21 -26.43 -41.96
N GLU A 688 40.84 -26.77 -43.08
CA GLU A 688 42.28 -26.60 -43.26
C GLU A 688 42.58 -25.12 -43.51
N GLY A 689 42.72 -24.35 -42.42
CA GLY A 689 43.16 -22.95 -42.49
C GLY A 689 42.69 -22.15 -41.29
N GLY A 690 43.65 -21.67 -40.49
CA GLY A 690 43.40 -20.90 -39.28
C GLY A 690 42.55 -19.65 -39.50
N ASP A 691 41.67 -19.43 -38.53
CA ASP A 691 41.19 -18.12 -38.08
C ASP A 691 40.33 -17.32 -39.09
N LYS A 692 39.16 -17.88 -39.44
CA LYS A 692 37.83 -17.21 -39.63
C LYS A 692 36.86 -18.12 -40.40
N GLY A 693 36.47 -19.26 -39.82
CA GLY A 693 35.51 -20.15 -40.48
C GLY A 693 35.19 -21.48 -39.81
N ALA A 694 35.50 -21.70 -38.53
CA ALA A 694 34.98 -22.87 -37.82
C ALA A 694 33.47 -22.67 -37.64
N THR A 695 32.66 -23.41 -38.39
CA THR A 695 31.22 -23.37 -38.19
C THR A 695 30.92 -24.07 -36.87
N ALA A 696 29.91 -23.62 -36.11
CA ALA A 696 29.56 -24.26 -34.84
C ALA A 696 29.35 -25.79 -34.98
N ALA A 697 28.90 -26.23 -36.16
CA ALA A 697 28.74 -27.64 -36.53
C ALA A 697 30.04 -28.46 -36.49
N ASP A 698 31.19 -27.87 -36.85
CA ASP A 698 32.51 -28.53 -36.79
C ASP A 698 32.90 -28.88 -35.34
N GLY A 699 32.68 -27.93 -34.43
CA GLY A 699 32.92 -28.13 -33.00
C GLY A 699 31.98 -29.16 -32.37
N PHE A 700 30.69 -29.15 -32.74
CA PHE A 700 29.71 -30.14 -32.28
C PHE A 700 30.01 -31.55 -32.82
N PHE A 701 30.41 -31.67 -34.08
CA PHE A 701 30.78 -32.95 -34.68
C PHE A 701 32.06 -33.52 -34.05
N GLY A 702 33.10 -32.70 -33.86
CA GLY A 702 34.32 -33.12 -33.16
C GLY A 702 34.07 -33.57 -31.71
N SER A 703 33.16 -32.89 -31.01
CA SER A 703 32.75 -33.29 -29.64
C SER A 703 31.97 -34.61 -29.64
N THR A 704 31.09 -34.81 -30.63
CA THR A 704 30.33 -36.05 -30.80
C THR A 704 31.26 -37.24 -31.08
N LEU A 705 32.28 -37.06 -31.94
CA LEU A 705 33.29 -38.09 -32.21
C LEU A 705 34.12 -38.42 -30.97
N ARG A 706 34.52 -37.42 -30.17
CA ARG A 706 35.19 -37.66 -28.88
C ARG A 706 34.31 -38.44 -27.91
N TYR A 707 33.00 -38.20 -27.88
CA TYR A 707 32.07 -38.98 -27.08
C TYR A 707 32.02 -40.44 -27.52
N VAL A 708 31.97 -40.70 -28.83
CA VAL A 708 32.03 -42.05 -29.40
C VAL A 708 33.34 -42.75 -29.04
N GLU A 709 34.47 -42.05 -29.10
CA GLU A 709 35.79 -42.56 -28.69
C GLU A 709 35.86 -42.83 -27.17
N PHE A 710 35.32 -41.94 -26.34
CA PHE A 710 35.24 -42.13 -24.90
C PHE A 710 34.39 -43.35 -24.51
N GLN A 711 33.23 -43.55 -25.16
CA GLN A 711 32.39 -44.73 -24.91
C GLN A 711 33.07 -46.04 -25.33
N LYS A 712 33.98 -46.00 -26.31
CA LYS A 712 34.81 -47.13 -26.72
C LYS A 712 35.87 -47.48 -25.66
N GLU A 713 36.51 -46.48 -25.07
CA GLU A 713 37.57 -46.65 -24.06
C GLU A 713 37.01 -47.13 -22.70
N LYS A 714 35.75 -46.80 -22.40
CA LYS A 714 35.09 -47.12 -21.12
C LYS A 714 34.96 -48.63 -20.83
N GLY A 715 35.07 -49.49 -21.85
CA GLY A 715 34.98 -50.96 -21.72
C GLY A 715 33.59 -51.50 -21.34
N GLY A 716 33.39 -52.82 -21.42
CA GLY A 716 32.11 -53.50 -21.13
C GLY A 716 31.15 -53.64 -22.33
N GLY A 717 29.92 -54.10 -22.08
CA GLY A 717 28.93 -54.42 -23.14
C GLY A 717 28.49 -53.23 -24.01
N VAL A 718 28.62 -51.99 -23.49
CA VAL A 718 28.41 -50.76 -24.26
C VAL A 718 29.64 -50.45 -25.11
N GLY A 719 30.86 -50.55 -24.55
CA GLY A 719 32.11 -50.35 -25.29
C GLY A 719 32.29 -51.33 -26.45
N ASP A 720 31.86 -52.58 -26.32
CA ASP A 720 31.93 -53.58 -27.41
C ASP A 720 30.89 -53.34 -28.51
N LYS A 721 29.74 -52.73 -28.19
CA LYS A 721 28.78 -52.22 -29.19
C LYS A 721 29.34 -51.02 -29.95
N TYR A 722 30.05 -50.13 -29.26
CA TYR A 722 30.65 -48.94 -29.87
C TYR A 722 31.90 -49.24 -30.71
N LYS A 723 32.67 -50.29 -30.38
CA LYS A 723 33.76 -50.78 -31.24
C LYS A 723 33.33 -51.18 -32.64
N LYS A 724 32.06 -51.55 -32.84
CA LYS A 724 31.51 -51.92 -34.15
C LYS A 724 31.17 -50.71 -35.04
N LEU A 725 31.03 -49.51 -34.47
CA LEU A 725 30.54 -48.29 -35.14
C LEU A 725 31.56 -47.57 -36.04
N MET A 726 32.85 -47.91 -35.96
CA MET A 726 33.89 -47.39 -36.84
C MET A 726 34.50 -48.48 -37.70
#